data_AF-A0A7X9J412-F1
#
_entry.id   AF-A0A7X9J412-F1
#
_cell.length_a   1.000
_cell.length_b   1.000
_cell.length_c   1.000
_cell.angle_alpha   90.00
_cell.angle_beta   90.00
_cell.angle_gamma   90.00
#
_symmetry.space_group_name_H-M   'P 1'
#
loop_
_entity.id
_entity.type
_entity.pdbx_description
1 polymer ?
#
loop_
_entity_poly.entity_id
_entity_poly.type
_entity_poly.pdbx_seq_one_letter_code
_entity_poly.pdbx_strand_id
1 'polypeptide(L)'
;AVIAGLAFLAGPLAAENPHDGYAFWLPNGELRYGVGGTESDFKRTCDLETAPLSTTKKWPNGASENRMVRQISGTESFTVALRRTRFETPRGNLVVVSIHPYAPYPAALAVDGQPVPAGAWGPARSAKTGAWAARLYVIPRELTAGKREVTVQVKPTGLYHSAGYRFYFTDDADLFPSFDKGDLTDSYGQGVSAFFDRDFGRAEKAFKAAEKTADTPLSARQCRRFLRWINAERKSQGISKADAKAWYNLGLYSMVNGFWELAEKSFRHSTEADPSNPDAWYMRGDASSYAWSELEDNFAKVYPFYQKAADLYPSANSNTYRNHIGLFRNLRISENGKETVLKMTDEQIADVKQKWMWNAAVMASASRGALRLENRFVEYEKEFDSRDSWDPRPFAGLFEPGTVDAFLKYTGWGASDACGADVGPDRSAYINIGIREWDVHLHEWNHTLDWLMINSCVGVGVPSTHSSDWCGFQPISTMGMGHHSCNRYYMTPGMYRAVRGSDAPTTSWIDEWNISDPIPFKDAPSPMTDADFSRLQKETVKANWPMTEGRRVVTADDGYVDLQKTFGDRFPKSGYTFAWTYVYSPRDQKIRCWFGADDNARIWVNGEEKVTGVYWSCTGFEEAREKDQIATQIFLRKGWNELRIQVTNLERVVPKNLGVPFWYGRPDQFGFSIRLSDFNNGPVGGFTWSAAPPRGWVPAEPPARVVNGIAKTFTWETVKDDYTQDLPHLTQSDLQAITGYQALSVDDTMLFSTSETPATPDPKSVQLDNQLNWFFSPKEMIATIRYQRADGARRDLVFLRPEMYEAFFALAKVGRDAQTQGITRHADQVIGFFTVPREDSPNGRIVLVVDTVLGSKLPVDEEDLLSL
;
A
#
# COMPACT_ATOMS: atom_id res chain seq x y z
N ALA A 1 11.93 -19.70 -18.63
CA ALA A 1 11.72 -18.48 -19.45
C ALA A 1 10.29 -18.30 -20.02
N VAL A 2 9.24 -19.01 -19.58
CA VAL A 2 7.84 -18.68 -19.98
C VAL A 2 6.80 -18.81 -18.84
N ILE A 3 7.11 -19.40 -17.67
CA ILE A 3 6.11 -19.58 -16.60
C ILE A 3 6.44 -18.69 -15.39
N ALA A 4 6.42 -17.39 -15.64
CA ALA A 4 6.08 -16.32 -14.71
C ALA A 4 5.45 -15.13 -15.46
N GLY A 5 5.08 -15.34 -16.74
CA GLY A 5 4.61 -14.30 -17.67
C GLY A 5 3.21 -14.55 -18.21
N LEU A 6 2.44 -15.46 -17.62
CA LEU A 6 1.04 -15.66 -18.01
C LEU A 6 0.14 -14.76 -17.17
N ALA A 7 -0.22 -13.64 -17.81
CA ALA A 7 -1.38 -12.78 -17.59
C ALA A 7 -1.30 -11.66 -16.52
N PHE A 8 -0.41 -10.69 -16.74
CA PHE A 8 -0.69 -9.28 -16.36
C PHE A 8 -0.61 -8.31 -17.57
N LEU A 9 -0.77 -8.84 -18.79
CA LEU A 9 -1.04 -8.05 -20.00
C LEU A 9 -2.54 -7.94 -20.30
N ALA A 10 -3.37 -7.80 -19.26
CA ALA A 10 -4.61 -7.07 -19.44
C ALA A 10 -4.24 -5.58 -19.59
N GLY A 11 -3.68 -5.23 -20.75
CA GLY A 11 -3.67 -3.83 -21.17
C GLY A 11 -5.12 -3.36 -21.10
N PRO A 12 -5.43 -2.26 -20.40
CA PRO A 12 -6.80 -1.76 -20.39
C PRO A 12 -7.20 -1.52 -21.84
N LEU A 13 -8.19 -2.28 -22.30
CA LEU A 13 -8.91 -2.08 -23.55
C LEU A 13 -9.43 -0.64 -23.59
N ALA A 14 -8.62 0.32 -24.05
CA ALA A 14 -8.97 1.74 -24.17
C ALA A 14 -9.93 2.25 -23.06
N ALA A 15 -9.67 1.82 -21.82
CA ALA A 15 -10.59 2.04 -20.70
C ALA A 15 -10.28 3.42 -20.13
N GLU A 16 -11.32 4.20 -19.84
CA GLU A 16 -11.19 5.43 -19.07
C GLU A 16 -10.28 5.18 -17.87
N ASN A 17 -9.41 6.14 -17.54
CA ASN A 17 -8.54 6.03 -16.38
C ASN A 17 -9.41 5.72 -15.16
N PRO A 18 -9.24 4.58 -14.46
CA PRO A 18 -10.13 4.17 -13.37
C PRO A 18 -10.10 5.13 -12.17
N HIS A 19 -9.24 6.16 -12.22
CA HIS A 19 -9.12 7.23 -11.22
C HIS A 19 -9.73 8.58 -11.65
N ASP A 20 -10.36 8.66 -12.83
CA ASP A 20 -11.21 9.80 -13.15
C ASP A 20 -12.37 9.83 -12.12
N GLY A 21 -12.44 10.88 -11.30
CA GLY A 21 -13.41 11.02 -10.20
C GLY A 21 -12.82 11.16 -8.77
N TYR A 22 -11.49 11.22 -8.61
CA TYR A 22 -10.82 11.40 -7.30
C TYR A 22 -10.00 12.69 -7.17
N ALA A 23 -9.99 13.55 -8.18
CA ALA A 23 -9.23 14.80 -8.15
C ALA A 23 -10.00 15.90 -7.40
N PHE A 24 -10.27 15.69 -6.11
CA PHE A 24 -10.84 16.74 -5.26
C PHE A 24 -9.79 17.82 -4.98
N TRP A 25 -9.82 18.88 -5.78
CA TRP A 25 -9.02 20.10 -5.58
C TRP A 25 -7.57 19.81 -5.18
N LEU A 26 -6.90 18.96 -5.98
CA LEU A 26 -5.53 18.56 -5.74
C LEU A 26 -4.62 19.77 -5.87
N PRO A 27 -3.76 20.06 -4.88
CA PRO A 27 -2.81 21.15 -4.99
C PRO A 27 -1.83 20.90 -6.15
N ASN A 28 -1.52 21.95 -6.88
CA ASN A 28 -0.58 21.92 -8.01
C ASN A 28 0.46 23.04 -7.87
N GLY A 29 0.85 23.33 -6.62
CA GLY A 29 1.81 24.35 -6.22
C GLY A 29 1.23 25.76 -6.02
N GLU A 30 2.07 26.65 -5.46
CA GLU A 30 1.74 28.05 -5.18
C GLU A 30 2.90 28.97 -5.58
N LEU A 31 2.60 29.95 -6.43
CA LEU A 31 3.51 31.02 -6.81
C LEU A 31 3.32 32.19 -5.84
N ARG A 32 4.33 32.49 -5.01
CA ARG A 32 4.30 33.61 -4.06
C ARG A 32 5.38 34.64 -4.39
N TYR A 33 5.02 35.92 -4.43
CA TYR A 33 6.02 36.96 -4.68
C TYR A 33 7.00 37.10 -3.51
N GLY A 34 8.28 37.30 -3.81
CA GLY A 34 9.30 37.58 -2.80
C GLY A 34 9.57 36.45 -1.79
N VAL A 35 9.04 35.24 -2.04
CA VAL A 35 9.37 34.03 -1.28
C VAL A 35 10.33 33.22 -2.14
N GLY A 36 11.56 33.07 -1.66
CA GLY A 36 12.66 32.43 -2.39
C GLY A 36 12.28 31.07 -2.98
N GLY A 37 12.69 30.81 -4.22
CA GLY A 37 12.43 29.57 -4.95
C GLY A 37 11.10 29.55 -5.71
N THR A 38 10.03 30.14 -5.17
CA THR A 38 8.69 29.96 -5.79
C THR A 38 8.55 30.64 -7.16
N GLU A 39 9.03 31.88 -7.35
CA GLU A 39 8.96 32.55 -8.66
C GLU A 39 9.81 31.82 -9.73
N SER A 40 10.94 31.23 -9.33
CA SER A 40 11.80 30.43 -10.22
C SER A 40 11.22 29.06 -10.54
N ASP A 41 10.59 28.39 -9.57
CA ASP A 41 9.93 27.09 -9.76
C ASP A 41 8.85 27.17 -10.86
N PHE A 42 8.19 28.33 -10.96
CA PHE A 42 7.17 28.61 -12.00
C PHE A 42 7.70 29.37 -13.22
N LYS A 43 9.03 29.54 -13.36
CA LYS A 43 9.66 30.27 -14.49
C LYS A 43 8.99 31.63 -14.76
N ARG A 44 8.59 32.34 -13.70
CA ARG A 44 7.75 33.53 -13.79
C ARG A 44 8.50 34.72 -14.41
N THR A 45 7.84 35.41 -15.33
CA THR A 45 8.27 36.70 -15.89
C THR A 45 7.12 37.71 -15.90
N CYS A 46 7.44 39.01 -15.89
CA CYS A 46 6.45 40.07 -16.06
C CYS A 46 7.07 41.27 -16.78
N ASP A 47 6.34 41.81 -17.76
CA ASP A 47 6.85 42.91 -18.59
C ASP A 47 6.85 44.26 -17.87
N LEU A 48 5.94 44.46 -16.91
CA LEU A 48 5.81 45.72 -16.18
C LEU A 48 5.16 45.52 -14.80
N GLU A 49 5.99 45.61 -13.76
CA GLU A 49 5.60 45.43 -12.36
C GLU A 49 6.40 46.32 -11.39
N THR A 50 5.91 46.47 -10.17
CA THR A 50 6.67 47.07 -9.07
C THR A 50 7.47 46.02 -8.30
N ALA A 51 8.44 46.49 -7.51
CA ALA A 51 9.02 45.69 -6.44
C ALA A 51 7.93 45.18 -5.48
N PRO A 52 8.09 43.97 -4.91
CA PRO A 52 7.10 43.40 -4.00
C PRO A 52 7.09 44.17 -2.67
N LEU A 53 5.89 44.44 -2.16
CA LEU A 53 5.65 45.18 -0.91
C LEU A 53 4.84 44.32 0.06
N SER A 54 5.26 44.26 1.33
CA SER A 54 4.52 43.52 2.36
C SER A 54 3.20 44.21 2.67
N THR A 55 2.10 43.47 2.59
CA THR A 55 0.75 43.95 2.88
C THR A 55 0.05 42.97 3.81
N THR A 56 -0.54 43.49 4.89
CA THR A 56 -1.44 42.72 5.77
C THR A 56 -2.88 43.12 5.50
N LYS A 57 -3.72 42.16 5.12
CA LYS A 57 -5.18 42.34 5.03
C LYS A 57 -5.90 41.22 5.76
N LYS A 58 -7.19 41.43 6.01
CA LYS A 58 -8.08 40.42 6.58
C LYS A 58 -8.85 39.72 5.48
N TRP A 59 -9.02 38.42 5.64
CA TRP A 59 -10.01 37.64 4.93
C TRP A 59 -11.43 37.91 5.48
N PRO A 60 -12.49 37.64 4.70
CA PRO A 60 -13.88 37.68 5.14
C PRO A 60 -14.19 36.90 6.43
N ASN A 61 -13.52 35.77 6.68
CA ASN A 61 -13.62 35.05 7.96
C ASN A 61 -12.92 35.74 9.15
N GLY A 62 -12.30 36.91 8.95
CA GLY A 62 -11.61 37.68 9.98
C GLY A 62 -10.12 37.33 10.14
N ALA A 63 -9.63 36.27 9.51
CA ALA A 63 -8.22 35.89 9.59
C ALA A 63 -7.34 36.93 8.90
N SER A 64 -6.30 37.42 9.60
CA SER A 64 -5.29 38.29 9.01
C SER A 64 -4.23 37.46 8.31
N GLU A 65 -3.81 37.88 7.11
CA GLU A 65 -2.70 37.26 6.38
C GLU A 65 -1.77 38.35 5.85
N ASN A 66 -0.47 38.17 6.09
CA ASN A 66 0.58 39.02 5.54
C ASN A 66 1.16 38.33 4.29
N ARG A 67 1.16 39.04 3.16
CA ARG A 67 1.76 38.59 1.90
C ARG A 67 2.54 39.71 1.25
N MET A 68 3.52 39.34 0.45
CA MET A 68 4.14 40.25 -0.51
C MET A 68 3.19 40.47 -1.69
N VAL A 69 3.02 41.72 -2.09
CA VAL A 69 2.11 42.16 -3.15
C VAL A 69 2.87 42.97 -4.18
N ARG A 70 2.56 42.77 -5.46
CA ARG A 70 3.09 43.59 -6.56
C ARG A 70 1.97 44.37 -7.23
N GLN A 71 2.27 45.59 -7.65
CA GLN A 71 1.47 46.31 -8.64
C GLN A 71 1.88 45.81 -10.02
N ILE A 72 0.91 45.37 -10.82
CA ILE A 72 1.15 44.79 -12.14
C ILE A 72 0.32 45.57 -13.16
N SER A 73 0.98 45.99 -14.24
CA SER A 73 0.35 46.64 -15.40
C SER A 73 0.79 46.03 -16.73
N GLY A 74 1.80 45.16 -16.73
CA GLY A 74 2.25 44.38 -17.89
C GLY A 74 1.67 42.97 -17.92
N THR A 75 1.97 42.23 -18.98
CA THR A 75 1.63 40.81 -19.07
C THR A 75 2.51 40.04 -18.09
N GLU A 76 1.89 39.18 -17.30
CA GLU A 76 2.59 38.24 -16.45
C GLU A 76 2.54 36.86 -17.09
N SER A 77 3.65 36.13 -17.10
CA SER A 77 3.77 34.80 -17.69
C SER A 77 4.43 33.85 -16.69
N PHE A 78 3.92 32.64 -16.57
CA PHE A 78 4.52 31.59 -15.74
C PHE A 78 4.16 30.20 -16.26
N THR A 79 5.05 29.24 -16.02
CA THR A 79 4.89 27.84 -16.42
C THR A 79 4.35 27.02 -15.27
N VAL A 80 3.25 26.31 -15.51
CA VAL A 80 2.60 25.43 -14.55
C VAL A 80 2.78 23.99 -15.04
N ALA A 81 3.55 23.19 -14.31
CA ALA A 81 3.55 21.74 -14.50
C ALA A 81 2.14 21.22 -14.17
N LEU A 82 1.53 20.45 -15.08
CA LEU A 82 0.22 19.86 -14.85
C LEU A 82 0.35 18.70 -13.86
N ARG A 83 -0.67 18.52 -13.00
CA ARG A 83 -0.67 17.46 -11.99
C ARG A 83 -0.51 16.11 -12.68
N ARG A 84 0.56 15.38 -12.37
CA ARG A 84 0.71 13.97 -12.74
C ARG A 84 0.50 13.10 -11.52
N THR A 85 -0.21 12.02 -11.75
CA THR A 85 -0.35 10.90 -10.81
C THR A 85 0.39 9.71 -11.42
N ARG A 86 0.34 8.56 -10.76
CA ARG A 86 0.85 7.31 -11.36
C ARG A 86 0.33 7.06 -12.79
N PHE A 87 -0.87 7.56 -13.13
CA PHE A 87 -1.60 7.26 -14.37
C PHE A 87 -1.59 8.40 -15.38
N GLU A 88 -0.50 9.19 -15.40
CA GLU A 88 -0.39 10.44 -16.16
C GLU A 88 -1.18 11.61 -15.56
N THR A 89 -1.44 12.62 -16.39
CA THR A 89 -2.25 13.78 -16.03
C THR A 89 -3.71 13.32 -15.89
N PRO A 90 -4.33 13.40 -14.69
CA PRO A 90 -5.73 13.00 -14.52
C PRO A 90 -6.64 13.78 -15.47
N ARG A 91 -7.80 13.24 -15.81
CA ARG A 91 -8.80 14.01 -16.56
C ARG A 91 -9.35 15.11 -15.64
N GLY A 92 -9.22 16.37 -16.04
CA GLY A 92 -9.69 17.48 -15.20
C GLY A 92 -9.19 18.84 -15.65
N ASN A 93 -9.66 19.86 -14.94
CA ASN A 93 -9.37 21.25 -15.18
C ASN A 93 -8.21 21.70 -14.28
N LEU A 94 -7.24 22.40 -14.88
CA LEU A 94 -6.36 23.27 -14.12
C LEU A 94 -7.18 24.47 -13.63
N VAL A 95 -7.12 24.78 -12.34
CA VAL A 95 -7.75 25.95 -11.75
C VAL A 95 -6.68 26.88 -11.20
N VAL A 96 -6.66 28.11 -11.70
CA VAL A 96 -5.77 29.18 -11.22
C VAL A 96 -6.55 30.06 -10.27
N VAL A 97 -6.11 30.13 -9.01
CA VAL A 97 -6.69 30.98 -7.98
C VAL A 97 -5.74 32.14 -7.72
N SER A 98 -6.09 33.32 -8.21
CA SER A 98 -5.33 34.55 -8.03
C SER A 98 -5.77 35.28 -6.77
N ILE A 99 -4.83 35.74 -5.94
CA ILE A 99 -5.12 36.34 -4.63
C ILE A 99 -4.83 37.84 -4.68
N HIS A 100 -5.81 38.66 -4.28
CA HIS A 100 -5.75 40.11 -4.46
C HIS A 100 -6.18 40.90 -3.22
N PRO A 101 -5.51 42.02 -2.90
CA PRO A 101 -5.91 42.89 -1.79
C PRO A 101 -6.90 44.00 -2.19
N TYR A 102 -7.16 44.23 -3.49
CA TYR A 102 -7.97 45.35 -4.01
C TYR A 102 -8.72 44.98 -5.31
N ALA A 103 -9.81 45.71 -5.62
CA ALA A 103 -10.56 45.71 -6.89
C ALA A 103 -10.29 47.03 -7.66
N PRO A 104 -10.46 47.16 -9.00
CA PRO A 104 -11.21 46.31 -9.93
C PRO A 104 -10.39 45.25 -10.68
N TYR A 105 -11.10 44.26 -11.25
CA TYR A 105 -10.53 43.20 -12.10
C TYR A 105 -10.95 43.42 -13.55
N PRO A 106 -10.04 43.27 -14.50
CA PRO A 106 -9.87 41.98 -15.18
C PRO A 106 -8.43 41.65 -15.61
N ALA A 107 -8.14 40.35 -15.71
CA ALA A 107 -7.09 39.85 -16.58
C ALA A 107 -7.70 38.88 -17.60
N ALA A 108 -7.41 39.11 -18.88
CA ALA A 108 -7.60 38.08 -19.89
C ALA A 108 -6.50 37.04 -19.66
N LEU A 109 -6.86 35.76 -19.64
CA LEU A 109 -5.90 34.68 -19.45
C LEU A 109 -5.71 33.95 -20.78
N ALA A 110 -4.48 33.58 -21.09
CA ALA A 110 -4.15 32.70 -22.20
C ALA A 110 -3.30 31.53 -21.70
N VAL A 111 -3.45 30.37 -22.33
CA VAL A 111 -2.67 29.16 -22.07
C VAL A 111 -1.97 28.77 -23.37
N ASP A 112 -0.64 28.76 -23.35
CA ASP A 112 0.20 28.57 -24.54
C ASP A 112 -0.21 29.47 -25.71
N GLY A 113 -0.54 30.72 -25.41
CA GLY A 113 -0.99 31.72 -26.38
C GLY A 113 -2.45 31.60 -26.83
N GLN A 114 -3.16 30.53 -26.44
CA GLN A 114 -4.60 30.37 -26.71
C GLN A 114 -5.42 31.12 -25.66
N PRO A 115 -6.35 32.01 -26.03
CA PRO A 115 -7.17 32.72 -25.05
C PRO A 115 -8.10 31.75 -24.32
N VAL A 116 -8.17 31.88 -23.00
CA VAL A 116 -9.19 31.21 -22.20
C VAL A 116 -10.50 31.97 -22.35
N PRO A 117 -11.61 31.31 -22.75
CA PRO A 117 -12.90 31.96 -22.88
C PRO A 117 -13.28 32.74 -21.62
N ALA A 118 -13.92 33.90 -21.82
CA ALA A 118 -14.44 34.67 -20.70
C ALA A 118 -15.62 33.91 -20.06
N GLY A 119 -15.32 33.06 -19.07
CA GLY A 119 -16.33 32.43 -18.22
C GLY A 119 -17.08 33.45 -17.36
N ALA A 120 -18.22 33.04 -16.80
CA ALA A 120 -18.90 33.79 -15.76
C ALA A 120 -18.17 33.56 -14.42
N TRP A 121 -16.98 34.15 -14.34
CA TRP A 121 -16.12 34.10 -13.16
C TRP A 121 -16.87 34.67 -11.95
N GLY A 122 -16.64 34.09 -10.77
CA GLY A 122 -17.37 34.37 -9.53
C GLY A 122 -17.64 35.87 -9.31
N PRO A 123 -18.82 36.23 -8.78
CA PRO A 123 -19.34 37.59 -8.88
C PRO A 123 -18.34 38.59 -8.34
N ALA A 124 -17.99 39.57 -9.17
CA ALA A 124 -17.20 40.72 -8.76
C ALA A 124 -17.91 41.41 -7.59
N ARG A 125 -17.51 41.11 -6.35
CA ARG A 125 -17.81 42.05 -5.29
C ARG A 125 -17.01 43.30 -5.62
N SER A 126 -17.70 44.43 -5.67
CA SER A 126 -17.16 45.65 -5.08
C SER A 126 -16.79 45.25 -3.65
N ALA A 127 -15.55 44.81 -3.46
CA ALA A 127 -15.06 44.48 -2.14
C ALA A 127 -15.41 45.67 -1.25
N LYS A 128 -15.94 45.42 -0.05
CA LYS A 128 -15.73 46.37 1.04
C LYS A 128 -14.24 46.71 0.97
N THR A 129 -13.92 47.95 0.61
CA THR A 129 -12.56 48.37 0.30
C THR A 129 -11.62 47.95 1.42
N GLY A 130 -10.70 47.00 1.17
CA GLY A 130 -9.64 46.62 2.12
C GLY A 130 -9.59 45.18 2.67
N ALA A 131 -10.21 44.18 2.03
CA ALA A 131 -10.06 42.76 2.38
C ALA A 131 -9.35 41.95 1.27
N TRP A 132 -8.80 40.78 1.62
CA TRP A 132 -8.34 39.80 0.63
C TRP A 132 -9.53 39.21 -0.13
N ALA A 133 -9.35 38.97 -1.44
CA ALA A 133 -10.30 38.30 -2.31
C ALA A 133 -9.57 37.37 -3.30
N ALA A 134 -10.23 36.28 -3.67
CA ALA A 134 -9.73 35.32 -4.63
C ALA A 134 -10.48 35.45 -5.97
N ARG A 135 -9.76 35.30 -7.08
CA ARG A 135 -10.34 35.16 -8.41
C ARG A 135 -9.94 33.82 -9.00
N LEU A 136 -10.93 33.04 -9.40
CA LEU A 136 -10.74 31.74 -10.00
C LEU A 136 -10.76 31.84 -11.52
N TYR A 137 -9.85 31.12 -12.16
CA TYR A 137 -9.84 30.84 -13.59
C TYR A 137 -9.80 29.32 -13.77
N VAL A 138 -10.87 28.77 -14.32
CA VAL A 138 -10.99 27.35 -14.67
C VAL A 138 -10.54 27.21 -16.11
N ILE A 139 -9.42 26.54 -16.32
CA ILE A 139 -8.85 26.34 -17.64
C ILE A 139 -9.62 25.19 -18.32
N PRO A 140 -10.20 25.41 -19.51
CA PRO A 140 -10.85 24.35 -20.28
C PRO A 140 -9.91 23.17 -20.51
N ARG A 141 -10.41 21.94 -20.36
CA ARG A 141 -9.61 20.71 -20.38
C ARG A 141 -8.82 20.56 -21.67
N GLU A 142 -9.37 20.98 -22.80
CA GLU A 142 -8.74 20.92 -24.12
C GLU A 142 -7.44 21.73 -24.22
N LEU A 143 -7.27 22.76 -23.39
CA LEU A 143 -6.06 23.57 -23.39
C LEU A 143 -4.90 22.92 -22.63
N THR A 144 -5.19 21.95 -21.76
CA THR A 144 -4.21 21.21 -20.95
C THR A 144 -4.07 19.74 -21.35
N ALA A 145 -5.00 19.20 -22.14
CA ALA A 145 -5.04 17.79 -22.53
C ALA A 145 -3.73 17.33 -23.19
N GLY A 146 -3.18 16.21 -22.70
CA GLY A 146 -1.96 15.59 -23.23
C GLY A 146 -0.67 16.37 -22.99
N LYS A 147 -0.70 17.47 -22.21
CA LYS A 147 0.49 18.28 -21.91
C LYS A 147 1.10 17.90 -20.56
N ARG A 148 2.40 18.15 -20.40
CA ARG A 148 3.13 18.00 -19.13
C ARG A 148 3.22 19.30 -18.35
N GLU A 149 3.42 20.40 -19.05
CA GLU A 149 3.39 21.75 -18.50
C GLU A 149 2.68 22.67 -19.48
N VAL A 150 2.17 23.79 -18.97
CA VAL A 150 1.57 24.85 -19.78
C VAL A 150 2.09 26.21 -19.35
N THR A 151 2.20 27.13 -20.29
CA THR A 151 2.51 28.53 -20.00
C THR A 151 1.21 29.31 -19.86
N VAL A 152 0.98 29.85 -18.67
CA VAL A 152 -0.17 30.69 -18.35
C VAL A 152 0.26 32.15 -18.46
N GLN A 153 -0.49 32.93 -19.24
CA GLN A 153 -0.30 34.35 -19.42
C GLN A 153 -1.49 35.11 -18.89
N VAL A 154 -1.25 36.05 -17.98
CA VAL A 154 -2.26 36.89 -17.34
C VAL A 154 -2.07 38.32 -17.85
N LYS A 155 -2.98 38.76 -18.71
CA LYS A 155 -2.95 40.09 -19.32
C LYS A 155 -3.92 41.04 -18.61
N PRO A 156 -3.44 42.02 -17.82
CA PRO A 156 -4.33 42.97 -17.17
C PRO A 156 -5.04 43.87 -18.18
N THR A 157 -6.28 44.30 -17.87
CA THR A 157 -6.91 45.42 -18.60
C THR A 157 -6.69 46.77 -17.93
N GLY A 158 -5.91 46.80 -16.84
CA GLY A 158 -5.58 47.99 -16.06
C GLY A 158 -4.66 47.63 -14.90
N LEU A 159 -4.18 48.64 -14.17
CA LEU A 159 -3.32 48.44 -13.02
C LEU A 159 -4.04 47.62 -11.93
N TYR A 160 -3.44 46.53 -11.47
CA TYR A 160 -3.97 45.71 -10.38
C TYR A 160 -2.89 45.31 -9.38
N HIS A 161 -3.32 44.81 -8.22
CA HIS A 161 -2.43 44.29 -7.18
C HIS A 161 -2.62 42.78 -7.05
N SER A 162 -1.54 42.02 -7.09
CA SER A 162 -1.55 40.57 -6.90
C SER A 162 -0.66 40.17 -5.74
N ALA A 163 -1.03 39.12 -5.02
CA ALA A 163 -0.21 38.46 -4.01
C ALA A 163 0.29 37.08 -4.46
N GLY A 164 0.15 36.77 -5.76
CA GLY A 164 0.53 35.50 -6.37
C GLY A 164 -0.68 34.63 -6.72
N TYR A 165 -0.38 33.38 -7.08
CA TYR A 165 -1.32 32.42 -7.62
C TYR A 165 -1.22 31.08 -6.90
N ARG A 166 -2.35 30.43 -6.70
CA ARG A 166 -2.44 29.02 -6.32
C ARG A 166 -2.99 28.23 -7.48
N PHE A 167 -2.51 27.01 -7.63
CA PHE A 167 -2.93 26.13 -8.70
C PHE A 167 -3.56 24.88 -8.08
N TYR A 168 -4.70 24.49 -8.63
CA TYR A 168 -5.37 23.25 -8.27
C TYR A 168 -5.70 22.47 -9.52
N PHE A 169 -5.85 21.16 -9.39
CA PHE A 169 -6.37 20.29 -10.42
C PHE A 169 -7.64 19.62 -9.91
N THR A 170 -8.70 19.63 -10.73
CA THR A 170 -9.97 18.99 -10.33
C THR A 170 -10.78 18.45 -11.50
N ASP A 171 -11.46 17.33 -11.26
CA ASP A 171 -12.40 16.68 -12.18
C ASP A 171 -13.85 17.14 -11.98
N ASP A 172 -14.09 18.18 -11.19
CA ASP A 172 -15.43 18.70 -10.87
C ASP A 172 -16.34 18.95 -12.07
N ALA A 173 -15.78 19.27 -13.23
CA ALA A 173 -16.56 19.43 -14.46
C ALA A 173 -17.32 18.17 -14.90
N ASP A 174 -16.90 16.97 -14.48
CA ASP A 174 -17.66 15.73 -14.73
C ASP A 174 -18.93 15.66 -13.86
N LEU A 175 -18.94 16.34 -12.70
CA LEU A 175 -20.07 16.41 -11.77
C LEU A 175 -20.91 17.68 -11.97
N PHE A 176 -20.30 18.74 -12.50
CA PHE A 176 -20.89 20.06 -12.73
C PHE A 176 -20.42 20.62 -14.09
N PRO A 177 -21.07 20.25 -15.22
CA PRO A 177 -20.58 20.56 -16.57
C PRO A 177 -20.41 22.05 -16.91
N SER A 178 -21.14 22.94 -16.22
CA SER A 178 -20.96 24.40 -16.30
C SER A 178 -19.54 24.84 -15.91
N PHE A 179 -18.91 24.10 -15.00
CA PHE A 179 -17.61 24.41 -14.42
C PHE A 179 -16.48 24.42 -15.47
N ASP A 180 -16.51 23.52 -16.46
CA ASP A 180 -15.50 23.42 -17.53
C ASP A 180 -15.38 24.72 -18.34
N LYS A 181 -16.49 25.45 -18.46
CA LYS A 181 -16.57 26.73 -19.18
C LYS A 181 -16.26 27.93 -18.28
N GLY A 182 -15.87 27.69 -17.02
CA GLY A 182 -15.65 28.73 -16.03
C GLY A 182 -16.92 29.46 -15.61
N ASP A 183 -18.10 28.85 -15.79
CA ASP A 183 -19.37 29.41 -15.31
C ASP A 183 -19.55 29.05 -13.83
N LEU A 184 -19.37 30.05 -12.95
CA LEU A 184 -19.50 29.92 -11.50
C LEU A 184 -20.80 30.53 -10.97
N THR A 185 -21.83 30.66 -11.83
CA THR A 185 -23.09 31.33 -11.47
C THR A 185 -24.09 30.42 -10.78
N ASP A 186 -23.97 29.10 -10.93
CA ASP A 186 -24.81 28.14 -10.21
C ASP A 186 -24.44 28.06 -8.72
N SER A 187 -25.22 27.32 -7.93
CA SER A 187 -25.00 27.22 -6.48
C SER A 187 -23.65 26.58 -6.12
N TYR A 188 -23.15 25.66 -6.96
CA TYR A 188 -21.86 25.00 -6.74
C TYR A 188 -20.71 25.97 -6.96
N GLY A 189 -20.67 26.61 -8.13
CA GLY A 189 -19.66 27.60 -8.49
C GLY A 189 -19.66 28.81 -7.55
N GLN A 190 -20.83 29.26 -7.09
CA GLN A 190 -20.92 30.30 -6.05
C GLN A 190 -20.33 29.84 -4.72
N GLY A 191 -20.50 28.56 -4.36
CA GLY A 191 -19.90 27.93 -3.20
C GLY A 191 -18.39 27.90 -3.27
N VAL A 192 -17.84 27.41 -4.40
CA VAL A 192 -16.40 27.37 -4.68
C VAL A 192 -15.78 28.76 -4.61
N SER A 193 -16.40 29.75 -5.29
CA SER A 193 -15.92 31.14 -5.25
C SER A 193 -15.89 31.69 -3.82
N ALA A 194 -16.96 31.50 -3.05
CA ALA A 194 -17.02 31.96 -1.66
C ALA A 194 -16.04 31.21 -0.74
N PHE A 195 -15.74 29.94 -1.04
CA PHE A 195 -14.77 29.14 -0.29
C PHE A 195 -13.36 29.72 -0.38
N PHE A 196 -12.89 30.00 -1.60
CA PHE A 196 -11.56 30.60 -1.81
C PHE A 196 -11.48 32.06 -1.37
N ASP A 197 -12.60 32.78 -1.37
CA ASP A 197 -12.72 34.06 -0.69
C ASP A 197 -12.63 33.92 0.84
N ARG A 198 -12.63 32.70 1.40
CA ARG A 198 -12.77 32.44 2.84
C ARG A 198 -14.02 33.08 3.46
N ASP A 199 -15.09 33.27 2.67
CA ASP A 199 -16.43 33.62 3.15
C ASP A 199 -17.21 32.32 3.43
N PHE A 200 -16.78 31.61 4.48
CA PHE A 200 -17.29 30.29 4.82
C PHE A 200 -18.79 30.26 5.13
N GLY A 201 -19.37 31.37 5.60
CA GLY A 201 -20.82 31.46 5.79
C GLY A 201 -21.59 31.43 4.47
N ARG A 202 -21.10 32.19 3.47
CA ARG A 202 -21.68 32.17 2.12
C ARG A 202 -21.44 30.84 1.41
N ALA A 203 -20.21 30.33 1.49
CA ALA A 203 -19.85 29.05 0.88
C ALA A 203 -20.73 27.92 1.40
N GLU A 204 -20.91 27.83 2.72
CA GLU A 204 -21.77 26.83 3.35
C GLU A 204 -23.22 26.90 2.86
N LYS A 205 -23.80 28.10 2.76
CA LYS A 205 -25.16 28.28 2.25
C LYS A 205 -25.29 27.81 0.79
N ALA A 206 -24.31 28.15 -0.04
CA ALA A 206 -24.30 27.81 -1.46
C ALA A 206 -24.11 26.29 -1.68
N PHE A 207 -23.16 25.66 -0.98
CA PHE A 207 -22.96 24.21 -1.07
C PHE A 207 -24.16 23.41 -0.53
N LYS A 208 -24.83 23.85 0.54
CA LYS A 208 -26.09 23.22 0.99
C LYS A 208 -27.20 23.33 -0.03
N ALA A 209 -27.28 24.45 -0.76
CA ALA A 209 -28.24 24.61 -1.85
C ALA A 209 -27.89 23.70 -3.03
N ALA A 210 -26.62 23.64 -3.42
CA ALA A 210 -26.12 22.76 -4.49
C ALA A 210 -26.33 21.28 -4.16
N GLU A 211 -26.04 20.85 -2.93
CA GLU A 211 -26.26 19.48 -2.47
C GLU A 211 -27.74 19.07 -2.62
N LYS A 212 -28.67 19.96 -2.25
CA LYS A 212 -30.10 19.70 -2.32
C LYS A 212 -30.59 19.52 -3.77
N THR A 213 -29.95 20.17 -4.72
CA THR A 213 -30.31 20.14 -6.15
C THR A 213 -29.33 19.31 -6.97
N ALA A 214 -28.47 18.51 -6.34
CA ALA A 214 -27.46 17.74 -7.03
C ALA A 214 -28.10 16.64 -7.89
N ASP A 215 -27.65 16.51 -9.14
CA ASP A 215 -28.20 15.55 -10.10
C ASP A 215 -27.82 14.09 -9.80
N THR A 216 -26.74 13.88 -9.05
CA THR A 216 -26.23 12.55 -8.69
C THR A 216 -25.78 12.47 -7.23
N PRO A 217 -25.75 11.27 -6.61
CA PRO A 217 -25.15 11.08 -5.29
C PRO A 217 -23.70 11.54 -5.19
N LEU A 218 -22.91 11.40 -6.27
CA LEU A 218 -21.53 11.86 -6.35
C LEU A 218 -21.44 13.39 -6.31
N SER A 219 -22.27 14.10 -7.08
CA SER A 219 -22.36 15.57 -7.02
C SER A 219 -22.79 16.06 -5.63
N ALA A 220 -23.69 15.33 -4.95
CA ALA A 220 -24.08 15.64 -3.57
C ALA A 220 -22.91 15.41 -2.58
N ARG A 221 -22.21 14.27 -2.68
CA ARG A 221 -21.00 13.97 -1.89
C ARG A 221 -19.92 15.03 -2.09
N GLN A 222 -19.73 15.51 -3.32
CA GLN A 222 -18.78 16.58 -3.64
C GLN A 222 -19.11 17.88 -2.89
N CYS A 223 -20.39 18.27 -2.84
CA CYS A 223 -20.83 19.41 -2.03
C CYS A 223 -20.58 19.18 -0.53
N ARG A 224 -20.85 17.97 -0.02
CA ARG A 224 -20.57 17.61 1.39
C ARG A 224 -19.08 17.67 1.72
N ARG A 225 -18.19 17.26 0.82
CA ARG A 225 -16.73 17.39 1.01
C ARG A 225 -16.32 18.84 1.20
N PHE A 226 -16.87 19.78 0.43
CA PHE A 226 -16.63 21.21 0.69
C PHE A 226 -17.17 21.70 2.04
N LEU A 227 -18.36 21.25 2.44
CA LEU A 227 -18.91 21.56 3.77
C LEU A 227 -18.01 21.02 4.89
N ARG A 228 -17.49 19.79 4.73
CA ARG A 228 -16.51 19.17 5.63
C ARG A 228 -15.21 19.97 5.67
N TRP A 229 -14.71 20.47 4.54
CA TRP A 229 -13.51 21.30 4.48
C TRP A 229 -13.71 22.63 5.21
N ILE A 230 -14.84 23.31 5.01
CA ILE A 230 -15.21 24.53 5.74
C ILE A 230 -15.21 24.29 7.25
N ASN A 231 -15.80 23.18 7.69
CA ASN A 231 -15.85 22.83 9.11
C ASN A 231 -14.45 22.55 9.67
N ALA A 232 -13.60 21.85 8.92
CA ALA A 232 -12.21 21.58 9.28
C ALA A 232 -11.39 22.86 9.40
N GLU A 233 -11.53 23.80 8.45
CA GLU A 233 -10.88 25.11 8.50
C GLU A 233 -11.32 25.91 9.73
N ARG A 234 -12.61 25.95 10.04
CA ARG A 234 -13.13 26.61 11.25
C ARG A 234 -12.58 25.96 12.52
N LYS A 235 -12.57 24.63 12.59
CA LYS A 235 -12.01 23.89 13.73
C LYS A 235 -10.54 24.25 13.94
N SER A 236 -9.75 24.31 12.87
CA SER A 236 -8.33 24.64 12.93
C SER A 236 -8.05 25.98 13.63
N GLN A 237 -8.96 26.95 13.55
CA GLN A 237 -8.82 28.25 14.20
C GLN A 237 -8.95 28.19 15.73
N GLY A 238 -9.59 27.15 16.26
CA GLY A 238 -9.78 26.92 17.69
C GLY A 238 -8.78 25.96 18.33
N ILE A 239 -7.92 25.30 17.54
CA ILE A 239 -6.93 24.37 18.07
C ILE A 239 -5.74 25.15 18.63
N SER A 240 -5.33 24.84 19.86
CA SER A 240 -4.11 25.39 20.45
C SER A 240 -2.88 24.97 19.64
N LYS A 241 -1.95 25.88 19.39
CA LYS A 241 -0.68 25.55 18.70
C LYS A 241 0.14 24.47 19.40
N ALA A 242 -0.05 24.27 20.71
CA ALA A 242 0.66 23.25 21.48
C ALA A 242 -0.06 21.89 21.54
N ASP A 243 -1.27 21.78 20.99
CA ASP A 243 -2.05 20.54 21.03
C ASP A 243 -1.71 19.63 19.84
N ALA A 244 -0.59 18.92 19.94
CA ALA A 244 -0.08 18.05 18.88
C ALA A 244 -1.13 17.02 18.43
N LYS A 245 -1.85 16.40 19.37
CA LYS A 245 -2.83 15.36 19.08
C LYS A 245 -4.04 15.91 18.32
N ALA A 246 -4.56 17.07 18.70
CA ALA A 246 -5.67 17.69 17.97
C ALA A 246 -5.27 18.06 16.54
N TRP A 247 -4.04 18.57 16.34
CA TRP A 247 -3.49 18.82 15.01
C TRP A 247 -3.30 17.53 14.20
N TYR A 248 -2.78 16.47 14.81
CA TYR A 248 -2.64 15.16 14.17
C TYR A 248 -4.00 14.60 13.71
N ASN A 249 -5.01 14.64 14.58
CA ASN A 249 -6.37 14.18 14.26
C ASN A 249 -7.03 15.01 13.15
N LEU A 250 -6.82 16.33 13.13
CA LEU A 250 -7.27 17.17 12.02
C LEU A 250 -6.56 16.82 10.71
N GLY A 251 -5.28 16.46 10.78
CA GLY A 251 -4.50 15.95 9.66
C GLY A 251 -5.07 14.66 9.09
N LEU A 252 -5.33 13.65 9.94
CA LEU A 252 -5.95 12.38 9.54
C LEU A 252 -7.32 12.59 8.87
N TYR A 253 -8.18 13.39 9.50
CA TYR A 253 -9.49 13.72 8.93
C TYR A 253 -9.35 14.40 7.56
N SER A 254 -8.37 15.30 7.43
CA SER A 254 -8.09 16.01 6.19
C SER A 254 -7.57 15.08 5.10
N MET A 255 -6.71 14.11 5.42
CA MET A 255 -6.23 13.11 4.46
C MET A 255 -7.37 12.23 3.93
N VAL A 256 -8.20 11.68 4.82
CA VAL A 256 -9.35 10.85 4.43
C VAL A 256 -10.28 11.59 3.46
N ASN A 257 -10.48 12.89 3.67
CA ASN A 257 -11.35 13.71 2.83
C ASN A 257 -10.64 14.35 1.62
N GLY A 258 -9.32 14.17 1.46
CA GLY A 258 -8.52 14.77 0.38
C GLY A 258 -8.22 16.27 0.52
N PHE A 259 -8.30 16.85 1.73
CA PHE A 259 -7.97 18.26 1.99
C PHE A 259 -6.45 18.44 2.17
N TRP A 260 -5.68 18.14 1.13
CA TRP A 260 -4.22 17.95 1.21
C TRP A 260 -3.43 19.12 1.79
N GLU A 261 -3.78 20.38 1.44
CA GLU A 261 -3.12 21.57 2.04
C GLU A 261 -3.41 21.68 3.54
N LEU A 262 -4.64 21.36 3.97
CA LEU A 262 -5.01 21.38 5.39
C LEU A 262 -4.37 20.21 6.13
N ALA A 263 -4.26 19.03 5.49
CA ALA A 263 -3.56 17.88 6.03
C ALA A 263 -2.09 18.21 6.31
N GLU A 264 -1.35 18.71 5.31
CA GLU A 264 0.05 19.10 5.46
C GLU A 264 0.21 20.17 6.54
N LYS A 265 -0.63 21.22 6.54
CA LYS A 265 -0.62 22.26 7.57
C LYS A 265 -0.82 21.68 8.96
N SER A 266 -1.75 20.74 9.10
CA SER A 266 -2.11 20.15 10.39
C SER A 266 -0.99 19.25 10.89
N PHE A 267 -0.42 18.38 10.06
CA PHE A 267 0.73 17.58 10.45
C PHE A 267 1.98 18.42 10.71
N ARG A 268 2.21 19.51 9.97
CA ARG A 268 3.26 20.48 10.30
C ARG A 268 3.09 21.01 11.72
N HIS A 269 1.91 21.51 12.08
CA HIS A 269 1.66 21.98 13.45
C HIS A 269 1.79 20.86 14.49
N SER A 270 1.38 19.63 14.15
CA SER A 270 1.63 18.46 15.01
C SER A 270 3.12 18.23 15.24
N THR A 271 3.95 18.29 14.20
CA THR A 271 5.41 18.09 14.30
C THR A 271 6.12 19.26 14.99
N GLU A 272 5.57 20.48 14.92
CA GLU A 272 6.08 21.63 15.66
C GLU A 272 5.76 21.53 17.15
N ALA A 273 4.56 21.05 17.49
CA ALA A 273 4.10 20.86 18.86
C ALA A 273 4.74 19.64 19.54
N ASP A 274 4.93 18.54 18.80
CA ASP A 274 5.67 17.36 19.24
C ASP A 274 6.65 16.89 18.16
N PRO A 275 7.90 17.40 18.20
CA PRO A 275 8.94 17.02 17.24
C PRO A 275 9.43 15.57 17.37
N SER A 276 9.05 14.86 18.43
CA SER A 276 9.49 13.49 18.72
C SER A 276 8.54 12.42 18.18
N ASN A 277 7.35 12.80 17.71
CA ASN A 277 6.36 11.88 17.18
C ASN A 277 6.69 11.44 15.73
N PRO A 278 7.15 10.20 15.50
CA PRO A 278 7.50 9.74 14.16
C PRO A 278 6.30 9.60 13.22
N ASP A 279 5.11 9.25 13.74
CA ASP A 279 3.88 9.14 12.95
C ASP A 279 3.46 10.50 12.37
N ALA A 280 3.64 11.59 13.13
CA ALA A 280 3.35 12.94 12.64
C ALA A 280 4.28 13.37 11.49
N TRP A 281 5.57 13.01 11.56
CA TRP A 281 6.53 13.27 10.48
C TRP A 281 6.24 12.45 9.24
N TYR A 282 5.91 11.16 9.42
CA TYR A 282 5.52 10.27 8.33
C TYR A 282 4.28 10.82 7.60
N MET A 283 3.21 11.13 8.33
CA MET A 283 1.97 11.65 7.75
C MET A 283 2.16 13.03 7.11
N ARG A 284 3.09 13.84 7.63
CA ARG A 284 3.48 15.09 6.96
C ARG A 284 4.16 14.84 5.62
N GLY A 285 5.04 13.84 5.55
CA GLY A 285 5.66 13.39 4.29
C GLY A 285 4.60 12.95 3.28
N ASP A 286 3.67 12.10 3.72
CA ASP A 286 2.58 11.59 2.88
C ASP A 286 1.72 12.72 2.34
N ALA A 287 1.20 13.60 3.21
CA ALA A 287 0.42 14.76 2.81
C ALA A 287 1.20 15.74 1.90
N SER A 288 2.51 15.91 2.12
CA SER A 288 3.36 16.78 1.29
C SER A 288 3.59 16.21 -0.12
N SER A 289 3.47 14.89 -0.31
CA SER A 289 3.58 14.26 -1.63
C SER A 289 2.49 14.75 -2.61
N TYR A 290 1.35 15.20 -2.08
CA TYR A 290 0.23 15.75 -2.85
C TYR A 290 0.39 17.23 -3.19
N ALA A 291 1.40 17.92 -2.66
CA ALA A 291 1.62 19.35 -2.90
C ALA A 291 2.37 19.65 -4.22
N TRP A 292 3.02 18.64 -4.80
CA TRP A 292 3.94 18.81 -5.94
C TRP A 292 3.51 17.90 -7.10
N SER A 293 3.54 18.43 -8.32
CA SER A 293 3.52 17.59 -9.53
C SER A 293 4.90 17.01 -9.81
N GLU A 294 4.99 15.95 -10.63
CA GLU A 294 6.24 15.29 -11.03
C GLU A 294 7.07 14.94 -9.76
N LEU A 295 6.46 14.18 -8.85
CA LEU A 295 7.06 13.88 -7.55
C LEU A 295 8.33 13.02 -7.71
N GLU A 296 8.50 12.29 -8.81
CA GLU A 296 9.74 11.59 -9.13
C GLU A 296 10.96 12.54 -9.13
N ASP A 297 10.79 13.74 -9.69
CA ASP A 297 11.83 14.78 -9.77
C ASP A 297 11.88 15.66 -8.52
N ASN A 298 10.76 15.80 -7.81
CA ASN A 298 10.62 16.69 -6.65
C ASN A 298 10.77 15.98 -5.30
N PHE A 299 11.13 14.69 -5.27
CA PHE A 299 11.16 13.92 -4.03
C PHE A 299 12.11 14.47 -2.97
N ALA A 300 13.18 15.17 -3.37
CA ALA A 300 14.07 15.87 -2.44
C ALA A 300 13.35 16.88 -1.53
N LYS A 301 12.18 17.41 -1.95
CA LYS A 301 11.32 18.32 -1.15
C LYS A 301 10.51 17.58 -0.07
N VAL A 302 10.29 16.27 -0.22
CA VAL A 302 9.44 15.44 0.65
C VAL A 302 10.27 14.49 1.52
N TYR A 303 11.33 13.91 0.95
CA TYR A 303 12.25 12.97 1.61
C TYR A 303 12.67 13.36 3.04
N PRO A 304 13.00 14.62 3.37
CA PRO A 304 13.42 14.97 4.72
C PRO A 304 12.42 14.61 5.83
N PHE A 305 11.13 14.57 5.50
CA PHE A 305 10.08 14.17 6.46
C PHE A 305 10.11 12.67 6.75
N TYR A 306 10.30 11.84 5.72
CA TYR A 306 10.46 10.39 5.89
C TYR A 306 11.75 10.04 6.60
N GLN A 307 12.85 10.73 6.27
CA GLN A 307 14.11 10.56 7.00
C GLN A 307 13.93 10.88 8.48
N LYS A 308 13.28 12.01 8.80
CA LYS A 308 13.01 12.40 10.18
C LYS A 308 12.15 11.37 10.92
N ALA A 309 11.11 10.83 10.27
CA ALA A 309 10.30 9.76 10.84
C ALA A 309 11.12 8.48 11.09
N ALA A 310 11.92 8.05 10.10
CA ALA A 310 12.78 6.88 10.20
C ALA A 310 13.81 6.99 11.34
N ASP A 311 14.38 8.17 11.56
CA ASP A 311 15.33 8.45 12.65
C ASP A 311 14.67 8.37 14.04
N LEU A 312 13.39 8.71 14.12
CA LEU A 312 12.62 8.74 15.37
C LEU A 312 12.01 7.38 15.72
N TYR A 313 11.64 6.56 14.73
CA TYR A 313 11.15 5.22 14.99
C TYR A 313 12.24 4.36 15.64
N PRO A 314 11.87 3.48 16.59
CA PRO A 314 12.83 2.58 17.20
C PRO A 314 13.46 1.66 16.15
N SER A 315 14.73 1.32 16.35
CA SER A 315 15.44 0.30 15.59
C SER A 315 15.65 -1.00 16.39
N ALA A 316 15.23 -1.02 17.66
CA ALA A 316 15.30 -2.20 18.49
C ALA A 316 14.33 -3.27 17.96
N ASN A 317 14.85 -4.47 17.69
CA ASN A 317 14.11 -5.60 17.10
C ASN A 317 13.62 -5.36 15.65
N SER A 318 14.23 -4.42 14.92
CA SER A 318 14.02 -4.31 13.48
C SER A 318 14.57 -5.54 12.77
N ASN A 319 13.87 -5.98 11.74
CA ASN A 319 14.44 -6.85 10.74
C ASN A 319 15.34 -6.02 9.81
N THR A 320 16.46 -6.58 9.39
CA THR A 320 17.40 -5.92 8.48
C THR A 320 17.38 -6.61 7.12
N TYR A 321 16.96 -5.90 6.08
CA TYR A 321 17.00 -6.41 4.71
C TYR A 321 18.33 -6.01 4.06
N ARG A 322 19.21 -6.99 3.82
CA ARG A 322 20.58 -6.75 3.36
C ARG A 322 20.62 -6.71 1.84
N ASN A 323 20.93 -5.54 1.32
CA ASN A 323 21.02 -5.28 -0.11
C ASN A 323 22.49 -5.19 -0.52
N HIS A 324 22.90 -6.01 -1.49
CA HIS A 324 24.16 -5.85 -2.19
C HIS A 324 23.91 -5.10 -3.50
N ILE A 325 24.36 -3.85 -3.58
CA ILE A 325 24.13 -2.98 -4.73
C ILE A 325 25.39 -2.96 -5.58
N GLY A 326 25.36 -3.72 -6.67
CA GLY A 326 26.45 -3.82 -7.64
C GLY A 326 26.42 -2.67 -8.64
N LEU A 327 27.46 -1.84 -8.61
CA LEU A 327 27.67 -0.68 -9.47
C LEU A 327 28.83 -0.98 -10.42
N PHE A 328 28.54 -1.24 -11.69
CA PHE A 328 29.52 -1.82 -12.61
C PHE A 328 30.12 -0.74 -13.53
N ARG A 329 31.45 -0.57 -13.46
CA ARG A 329 32.19 0.32 -14.37
C ARG A 329 32.41 -0.29 -15.74
N ASN A 330 32.34 -1.62 -15.84
CA ASN A 330 32.44 -2.37 -17.09
C ASN A 330 31.46 -3.54 -17.07
N LEU A 331 30.25 -3.34 -17.59
CA LEU A 331 29.23 -4.39 -17.71
C LEU A 331 28.98 -4.70 -19.18
N ARG A 332 29.38 -5.89 -19.64
CA ARG A 332 29.12 -6.34 -21.00
C ARG A 332 27.66 -6.75 -21.13
N ILE A 333 26.92 -6.11 -22.02
CA ILE A 333 25.51 -6.41 -22.31
C ILE A 333 25.34 -6.79 -23.78
N SER A 334 24.21 -7.41 -24.11
CA SER A 334 23.76 -7.62 -25.48
C SER A 334 22.41 -6.92 -25.65
N GLU A 335 22.34 -5.93 -26.54
CA GLU A 335 21.11 -5.20 -26.83
C GLU A 335 20.88 -5.22 -28.35
N ASN A 336 19.71 -5.69 -28.78
CA ASN A 336 19.36 -5.82 -30.20
C ASN A 336 20.40 -6.60 -31.03
N GLY A 337 21.02 -7.63 -30.44
CA GLY A 337 22.04 -8.46 -31.08
C GLY A 337 23.42 -7.80 -31.20
N LYS A 338 23.62 -6.62 -30.61
CA LYS A 338 24.90 -5.94 -30.54
C LYS A 338 25.45 -5.99 -29.12
N GLU A 339 26.70 -6.43 -29.00
CA GLU A 339 27.41 -6.39 -27.72
C GLU A 339 27.99 -4.99 -27.47
N THR A 340 27.78 -4.48 -26.25
CA THR A 340 28.40 -3.24 -25.77
C THR A 340 28.87 -3.43 -24.34
N VAL A 341 29.85 -2.61 -23.91
CA VAL A 341 30.26 -2.54 -22.51
C VAL A 341 29.75 -1.23 -21.95
N LEU A 342 28.75 -1.32 -21.07
CA LEU A 342 28.24 -0.20 -20.32
C LEU A 342 29.24 0.22 -19.25
N LYS A 343 29.37 1.54 -19.08
CA LYS A 343 30.26 2.15 -18.11
C LYS A 343 29.50 3.15 -17.26
N MET A 344 29.26 2.82 -15.99
CA MET A 344 28.64 3.77 -15.07
C MET A 344 29.60 4.92 -14.75
N THR A 345 29.10 6.16 -14.88
CA THR A 345 29.85 7.37 -14.50
C THR A 345 29.77 7.63 -12.99
N ASP A 346 30.61 8.53 -12.48
CA ASP A 346 30.59 8.93 -11.07
C ASP A 346 29.26 9.61 -10.71
N GLU A 347 28.73 10.43 -11.61
CA GLU A 347 27.45 11.11 -11.44
C GLU A 347 26.29 10.12 -11.34
N GLN A 348 26.30 9.11 -12.22
CA GLN A 348 25.31 8.03 -12.20
C GLN A 348 25.36 7.22 -10.90
N ILE A 349 26.56 6.92 -10.42
CA ILE A 349 26.75 6.20 -9.14
C ILE A 349 26.27 7.05 -7.96
N ALA A 350 26.56 8.35 -7.96
CA ALA A 350 26.10 9.26 -6.92
C ALA A 350 24.57 9.37 -6.90
N ASP A 351 23.94 9.46 -8.06
CA ASP A 351 22.48 9.50 -8.22
C ASP A 351 21.81 8.21 -7.69
N VAL A 352 22.32 7.03 -8.08
CA VAL A 352 21.83 5.74 -7.57
C VAL A 352 21.95 5.65 -6.05
N LYS A 353 23.11 6.02 -5.50
CA LYS A 353 23.32 6.02 -4.03
C LYS A 353 22.31 6.94 -3.33
N GLN A 354 22.07 8.13 -3.87
CA GLN A 354 21.12 9.08 -3.29
C GLN A 354 19.68 8.54 -3.28
N LYS A 355 19.21 8.01 -4.42
CA LYS A 355 17.86 7.45 -4.53
C LYS A 355 17.65 6.23 -3.62
N TRP A 356 18.68 5.41 -3.42
CA TRP A 356 18.61 4.32 -2.45
C TRP A 356 18.52 4.77 -1.01
N MET A 357 19.18 5.87 -0.65
CA MET A 357 19.00 6.46 0.68
C MET A 357 17.56 6.96 0.89
N TRP A 358 16.94 7.49 -0.17
CA TRP A 358 15.52 7.85 -0.13
C TRP A 358 14.62 6.63 0.13
N ASN A 359 14.82 5.55 -0.62
CA ASN A 359 14.06 4.32 -0.44
C ASN A 359 14.24 3.69 0.93
N ALA A 360 15.47 3.73 1.48
CA ALA A 360 15.73 3.25 2.84
C ALA A 360 14.94 4.03 3.91
N ALA A 361 14.87 5.36 3.79
CA ALA A 361 14.09 6.19 4.70
C ALA A 361 12.58 5.96 4.56
N VAL A 362 12.10 5.82 3.33
CA VAL A 362 10.69 5.49 3.03
C VAL A 362 10.31 4.16 3.68
N MET A 363 11.11 3.10 3.47
CA MET A 363 10.83 1.78 4.04
C MET A 363 10.93 1.76 5.56
N ALA A 364 11.94 2.40 6.13
CA ALA A 364 12.10 2.49 7.57
C ALA A 364 10.95 3.27 8.24
N SER A 365 10.45 4.33 7.59
CA SER A 365 9.34 5.12 8.14
C SER A 365 7.98 4.45 7.93
N ALA A 366 7.72 3.86 6.76
CA ALA A 366 6.48 3.13 6.46
C ALA A 366 6.30 1.91 7.39
N SER A 367 7.37 1.15 7.62
CA SER A 367 7.36 -0.03 8.51
C SER A 367 7.34 0.31 10.02
N ARG A 368 7.22 1.59 10.40
CA ARG A 368 7.34 2.07 11.79
C ARG A 368 8.68 1.66 12.45
N GLY A 369 9.74 1.60 11.64
CA GLY A 369 11.07 1.16 12.03
C GLY A 369 11.24 -0.36 12.06
N ALA A 370 10.20 -1.17 11.84
CA ALA A 370 10.28 -2.63 11.93
C ALA A 370 11.14 -3.27 10.83
N LEU A 371 11.37 -2.57 9.72
CA LEU A 371 12.29 -2.98 8.66
C LEU A 371 13.34 -1.89 8.41
N ARG A 372 14.61 -2.30 8.30
CA ARG A 372 15.73 -1.42 7.93
C ARG A 372 16.45 -1.99 6.73
N LEU A 373 16.70 -1.17 5.71
CA LEU A 373 17.51 -1.57 4.58
C LEU A 373 18.99 -1.36 4.93
N GLU A 374 19.78 -2.42 4.87
CA GLU A 374 21.24 -2.34 4.97
C GLU A 374 21.81 -2.39 3.56
N ASN A 375 22.20 -1.23 3.04
CA ASN A 375 22.67 -1.08 1.67
C ASN A 375 24.19 -1.13 1.61
N ARG A 376 24.74 -2.19 1.02
CA ARG A 376 26.17 -2.30 0.69
C ARG A 376 26.39 -1.94 -0.77
N PHE A 377 26.91 -0.74 -1.03
CA PHE A 377 27.29 -0.31 -2.37
C PHE A 377 28.69 -0.83 -2.71
N VAL A 378 28.80 -1.59 -3.80
CA VAL A 378 30.08 -2.14 -4.28
C VAL A 378 30.30 -1.72 -5.72
N GLU A 379 31.38 -0.97 -5.94
CA GLU A 379 31.83 -0.57 -7.26
C GLU A 379 32.76 -1.64 -7.83
N TYR A 380 32.43 -2.14 -9.01
CA TYR A 380 33.20 -3.18 -9.70
C TYR A 380 33.91 -2.61 -10.91
N GLU A 381 35.25 -2.64 -10.85
CA GLU A 381 36.13 -2.19 -11.94
C GLU A 381 36.32 -3.27 -13.01
N LYS A 382 36.36 -4.56 -12.61
CA LYS A 382 36.51 -5.66 -13.56
C LYS A 382 35.30 -5.76 -14.47
N GLU A 383 35.51 -6.29 -15.67
CA GLU A 383 34.42 -6.56 -16.59
C GLU A 383 33.58 -7.77 -16.12
N PHE A 384 32.26 -7.63 -16.15
CA PHE A 384 31.30 -8.71 -15.94
C PHE A 384 30.51 -8.98 -17.22
N ASP A 385 30.18 -10.25 -17.45
CA ASP A 385 29.29 -10.66 -18.54
C ASP A 385 27.84 -10.63 -18.06
N SER A 386 27.01 -9.84 -18.73
CA SER A 386 25.56 -9.73 -18.54
C SER A 386 24.85 -9.74 -19.90
N ARG A 387 25.39 -10.44 -20.90
CA ARG A 387 24.78 -10.55 -22.23
C ARG A 387 23.42 -11.24 -22.18
N ASP A 388 23.28 -12.21 -21.28
CA ASP A 388 21.99 -12.66 -20.78
C ASP A 388 21.71 -11.90 -19.47
N SER A 389 20.75 -10.99 -19.49
CA SER A 389 20.43 -10.14 -18.33
C SER A 389 19.90 -10.94 -17.14
N TRP A 390 19.44 -12.16 -17.38
CA TRP A 390 18.82 -13.03 -16.38
C TRP A 390 19.72 -14.17 -15.91
N ASP A 391 20.90 -14.36 -16.50
CA ASP A 391 21.86 -15.35 -16.03
C ASP A 391 22.56 -14.86 -14.74
N PRO A 392 22.32 -15.50 -13.58
CA PRO A 392 22.91 -15.07 -12.32
C PRO A 392 24.36 -15.55 -12.14
N ARG A 393 24.81 -16.55 -12.93
CA ARG A 393 26.11 -17.22 -12.74
C ARG A 393 27.33 -16.30 -12.79
N PRO A 394 27.39 -15.28 -13.67
CA PRO A 394 28.54 -14.35 -13.69
C PRO A 394 28.75 -13.58 -12.38
N PHE A 395 27.72 -13.56 -11.51
CA PHE A 395 27.71 -12.85 -10.24
C PHE A 395 27.82 -13.78 -9.03
N ALA A 396 27.92 -15.10 -9.23
CA ALA A 396 28.10 -16.05 -8.15
C ALA A 396 29.48 -15.90 -7.47
N GLY A 397 29.52 -16.10 -6.15
CA GLY A 397 30.70 -15.91 -5.30
C GLY A 397 31.05 -14.46 -5.02
N LEU A 398 30.17 -13.49 -5.31
CA LEU A 398 30.38 -12.09 -4.93
C LEU A 398 30.17 -11.83 -3.44
N PHE A 399 29.41 -12.70 -2.78
CA PHE A 399 29.10 -12.68 -1.36
C PHE A 399 28.81 -14.10 -0.87
N GLU A 400 28.90 -14.31 0.45
CA GLU A 400 28.66 -15.62 1.04
C GLU A 400 27.15 -15.91 1.10
N PRO A 401 26.70 -17.15 0.82
CA PRO A 401 25.30 -17.52 0.95
C PRO A 401 24.73 -17.23 2.34
N GLY A 402 23.52 -16.68 2.41
CA GLY A 402 22.90 -16.30 3.69
C GLY A 402 23.30 -14.92 4.24
N THR A 403 24.20 -14.19 3.55
CA THR A 403 24.64 -12.84 3.98
C THR A 403 23.98 -11.68 3.24
N VAL A 404 23.29 -11.97 2.13
CA VAL A 404 22.60 -10.99 1.27
C VAL A 404 21.18 -11.47 1.03
N ASP A 405 20.20 -10.61 1.26
CA ASP A 405 18.79 -10.88 0.98
C ASP A 405 18.44 -10.55 -0.48
N ALA A 406 18.95 -9.43 -1.00
CA ALA A 406 18.81 -9.06 -2.42
C ALA A 406 20.11 -8.52 -3.03
N PHE A 407 20.41 -9.01 -4.23
CA PHE A 407 21.46 -8.49 -5.09
C PHE A 407 20.85 -7.64 -6.21
N LEU A 408 21.25 -6.37 -6.23
CA LEU A 408 20.80 -5.39 -7.22
C LEU A 408 21.92 -5.14 -8.22
N LYS A 409 21.70 -5.58 -9.45
CA LYS A 409 22.60 -5.33 -10.58
C LYS A 409 22.14 -4.08 -11.33
N TYR A 410 22.87 -2.98 -11.17
CA TYR A 410 22.64 -1.79 -11.96
C TYR A 410 23.17 -1.96 -13.39
N THR A 411 22.27 -1.79 -14.34
CA THR A 411 22.55 -1.65 -15.77
C THR A 411 22.36 -0.18 -16.18
N GLY A 412 22.57 0.15 -17.45
CA GLY A 412 22.40 1.52 -17.97
C GLY A 412 20.94 2.00 -17.94
N TRP A 413 20.51 2.74 -18.96
CA TRP A 413 19.09 3.10 -19.10
C TRP A 413 18.37 1.96 -19.81
N GLY A 414 17.57 1.15 -19.09
CA GLY A 414 16.94 -0.06 -19.64
C GLY A 414 15.76 -0.58 -18.81
N ALA A 415 15.19 -1.71 -19.25
CA ALA A 415 14.12 -2.41 -18.54
C ALA A 415 14.61 -2.93 -17.18
N SER A 416 13.70 -2.98 -16.20
CA SER A 416 13.98 -3.46 -14.86
C SER A 416 13.06 -4.62 -14.53
N ASP A 417 13.61 -5.63 -13.87
CA ASP A 417 12.89 -6.83 -13.47
C ASP A 417 13.53 -7.43 -12.22
N ALA A 418 12.75 -8.22 -11.46
CA ALA A 418 13.19 -8.87 -10.23
C ALA A 418 12.69 -10.32 -10.13
N CYS A 419 13.45 -11.16 -9.43
CA CYS A 419 13.04 -12.51 -9.04
C CYS A 419 13.37 -12.82 -7.57
N GLY A 420 12.75 -13.88 -7.06
CA GLY A 420 12.87 -14.32 -5.67
C GLY A 420 14.26 -14.81 -5.29
N ALA A 421 14.44 -15.05 -3.99
CA ALA A 421 15.70 -15.54 -3.41
C ALA A 421 16.13 -16.94 -3.88
N ASP A 422 15.24 -17.59 -4.61
CA ASP A 422 15.36 -18.90 -5.19
C ASP A 422 16.14 -18.86 -6.53
N VAL A 423 16.06 -17.77 -7.29
CA VAL A 423 16.67 -17.71 -8.64
C VAL A 423 18.04 -16.99 -8.67
N GLY A 424 18.32 -16.13 -7.69
CA GLY A 424 19.53 -15.30 -7.71
C GLY A 424 20.81 -15.98 -7.23
N PRO A 425 21.96 -15.31 -7.42
CA PRO A 425 23.26 -15.84 -7.01
C PRO A 425 23.34 -16.01 -5.50
N ASP A 426 24.00 -17.08 -5.07
CA ASP A 426 24.34 -17.35 -3.67
C ASP A 426 23.15 -17.24 -2.69
N ARG A 427 21.95 -17.72 -3.09
CA ARG A 427 20.71 -17.67 -2.29
C ARG A 427 20.28 -16.24 -1.92
N SER A 428 20.28 -15.35 -2.90
CA SER A 428 19.77 -13.99 -2.77
C SER A 428 18.73 -13.71 -3.84
N ALA A 429 17.81 -12.78 -3.58
CA ALA A 429 16.92 -12.29 -4.63
C ALA A 429 17.75 -11.55 -5.68
N TYR A 430 17.37 -11.64 -6.96
CA TYR A 430 18.13 -11.00 -8.03
C TYR A 430 17.29 -9.95 -8.74
N ILE A 431 17.82 -8.73 -8.77
CA ILE A 431 17.17 -7.57 -9.39
C ILE A 431 18.10 -7.05 -10.49
N ASN A 432 17.59 -7.04 -11.72
CA ASN A 432 18.21 -6.32 -12.82
C ASN A 432 17.53 -4.96 -12.92
N ILE A 433 18.26 -3.87 -12.69
CA ILE A 433 17.64 -2.54 -12.63
C ILE A 433 18.41 -1.52 -13.45
N GLY A 434 17.69 -0.68 -14.18
CA GLY A 434 18.30 0.47 -14.85
C GLY A 434 18.56 1.63 -13.89
N ILE A 435 19.42 2.56 -14.30
CA ILE A 435 19.45 3.89 -13.66
C ILE A 435 18.10 4.54 -13.96
N ARG A 436 17.30 4.83 -12.92
CA ARG A 436 15.89 5.23 -13.01
C ARG A 436 15.52 6.16 -11.86
N GLU A 437 14.28 6.60 -11.82
CA GLU A 437 13.65 7.35 -10.75
C GLU A 437 13.60 6.53 -9.45
N TRP A 438 13.49 7.21 -8.29
CA TRP A 438 13.54 6.56 -6.97
C TRP A 438 12.41 5.54 -6.76
N ASP A 439 11.26 5.82 -7.35
CA ASP A 439 10.05 5.04 -7.19
C ASP A 439 10.10 3.72 -7.98
N VAL A 440 10.77 3.72 -9.15
CA VAL A 440 11.12 2.49 -9.87
C VAL A 440 12.08 1.64 -9.04
N HIS A 441 13.11 2.24 -8.42
CA HIS A 441 14.02 1.51 -7.52
C HIS A 441 13.27 0.83 -6.37
N LEU A 442 12.27 1.50 -5.80
CA LEU A 442 11.45 0.93 -4.74
C LEU A 442 10.52 -0.17 -5.27
N HIS A 443 9.90 0.02 -6.44
CA HIS A 443 9.02 -0.97 -7.06
C HIS A 443 9.74 -2.29 -7.33
N GLU A 444 10.91 -2.24 -7.95
CA GLU A 444 11.67 -3.45 -8.29
C GLU A 444 12.14 -4.21 -7.05
N TRP A 445 12.54 -3.47 -6.01
CA TRP A 445 12.91 -4.10 -4.74
C TRP A 445 11.71 -4.69 -4.01
N ASN A 446 10.54 -4.04 -4.10
CA ASN A 446 9.31 -4.53 -3.51
C ASN A 446 8.89 -5.90 -4.07
N HIS A 447 9.17 -6.22 -5.34
CA HIS A 447 8.95 -7.58 -5.87
C HIS A 447 9.64 -8.65 -5.02
N THR A 448 10.83 -8.37 -4.49
CA THR A 448 11.57 -9.33 -3.66
C THR A 448 10.94 -9.50 -2.28
N LEU A 449 10.47 -8.41 -1.68
CA LEU A 449 9.75 -8.45 -0.41
C LEU A 449 8.39 -9.14 -0.56
N ASP A 450 7.65 -8.81 -1.62
CA ASP A 450 6.36 -9.38 -1.97
C ASP A 450 6.45 -10.88 -2.23
N TRP A 451 7.46 -11.31 -3.00
CA TRP A 451 7.75 -12.74 -3.21
C TRP A 451 7.92 -13.46 -1.86
N LEU A 452 8.69 -12.87 -0.93
CA LEU A 452 8.85 -13.46 0.40
C LEU A 452 7.54 -13.47 1.19
N MET A 453 6.79 -12.38 1.19
CA MET A 453 5.52 -12.24 1.91
C MET A 453 4.45 -13.22 1.41
N ILE A 454 4.34 -13.39 0.09
CA ILE A 454 3.39 -14.29 -0.56
C ILE A 454 3.76 -15.75 -0.28
N ASN A 455 4.99 -16.14 -0.63
CA ASN A 455 5.39 -17.54 -0.66
C ASN A 455 5.62 -18.14 0.73
N SER A 456 5.89 -17.30 1.73
CA SER A 456 5.92 -17.72 3.14
C SER A 456 4.56 -17.71 3.82
N CYS A 457 3.53 -17.18 3.15
CA CYS A 457 2.22 -16.86 3.72
C CYS A 457 2.26 -15.91 4.94
N VAL A 458 3.34 -15.16 5.13
CA VAL A 458 3.43 -14.13 6.19
C VAL A 458 2.57 -12.91 5.84
N GLY A 459 2.53 -12.53 4.56
CA GLY A 459 1.80 -11.36 4.06
C GLY A 459 0.31 -11.58 3.86
N VAL A 460 -0.42 -11.99 4.91
CA VAL A 460 -1.89 -12.10 4.86
C VAL A 460 -2.49 -10.71 4.60
N GLY A 461 -3.32 -10.55 3.57
CA GLY A 461 -3.87 -9.24 3.24
C GLY A 461 -3.01 -8.37 2.33
N VAL A 462 -1.75 -8.76 2.09
CA VAL A 462 -0.79 -7.94 1.34
C VAL A 462 -1.07 -8.08 -0.17
N PRO A 463 -1.26 -6.97 -0.90
CA PRO A 463 -1.41 -7.00 -2.36
C PRO A 463 -0.08 -7.31 -3.04
N SER A 464 -0.14 -7.95 -4.22
CA SER A 464 1.06 -8.16 -5.04
C SER A 464 1.67 -6.83 -5.48
N THR A 465 2.92 -6.82 -5.90
CA THR A 465 3.68 -5.59 -6.18
C THR A 465 3.00 -4.71 -7.25
N HIS A 466 2.51 -5.30 -8.34
CA HIS A 466 1.74 -4.54 -9.35
C HIS A 466 0.39 -4.01 -8.79
N SER A 467 -0.13 -4.65 -7.74
CA SER A 467 -1.39 -4.29 -7.07
C SER A 467 -1.18 -3.36 -5.86
N SER A 468 0.04 -3.26 -5.34
CA SER A 468 0.41 -2.34 -4.27
C SER A 468 0.67 -0.92 -4.77
N ASP A 469 0.94 -0.78 -6.07
CA ASP A 469 0.95 0.50 -6.79
C ASP A 469 -0.31 1.35 -6.57
N TRP A 470 -1.42 0.72 -6.16
CA TRP A 470 -2.75 1.30 -5.98
C TRP A 470 -3.11 1.55 -4.52
N CYS A 471 -2.25 1.17 -3.57
CA CYS A 471 -2.52 1.30 -2.14
C CYS A 471 -2.39 2.74 -1.67
N GLY A 472 -3.22 3.15 -0.71
CA GLY A 472 -3.20 4.49 -0.12
C GLY A 472 -4.38 5.37 -0.53
N PHE A 473 -4.35 6.61 -0.05
CA PHE A 473 -5.40 7.57 -0.31
C PHE A 473 -5.35 8.06 -1.76
N GLN A 474 -6.50 8.20 -2.41
CA GLN A 474 -6.54 8.53 -3.83
C GLN A 474 -6.54 10.05 -4.08
N PRO A 475 -5.93 10.51 -5.19
CA PRO A 475 -5.21 9.71 -6.19
C PRO A 475 -3.72 9.52 -5.83
N ILE A 476 -3.17 8.34 -6.13
CA ILE A 476 -1.76 8.03 -5.84
C ILE A 476 -0.80 8.92 -6.63
N SER A 477 0.08 9.64 -5.93
CA SER A 477 1.04 10.58 -6.55
C SER A 477 2.03 9.89 -7.51
N THR A 478 2.65 8.77 -7.12
CA THR A 478 3.58 7.97 -7.94
C THR A 478 3.50 6.49 -7.55
N MET A 479 4.10 5.60 -8.35
CA MET A 479 4.25 4.17 -8.01
C MET A 479 4.83 3.94 -6.62
N GLY A 480 5.90 4.67 -6.31
CA GLY A 480 6.63 4.57 -5.05
C GLY A 480 5.77 4.99 -3.87
N MET A 481 4.85 5.94 -4.07
CA MET A 481 3.86 6.33 -3.05
C MET A 481 2.79 5.26 -2.82
N GLY A 482 2.41 4.49 -3.86
CA GLY A 482 1.57 3.31 -3.72
C GLY A 482 2.25 2.24 -2.86
N HIS A 483 3.49 1.90 -3.19
CA HIS A 483 4.33 0.98 -2.42
C HIS A 483 4.58 1.43 -0.98
N HIS A 484 4.89 2.70 -0.78
CA HIS A 484 4.99 3.32 0.55
C HIS A 484 3.72 3.09 1.37
N SER A 485 2.54 3.30 0.77
CA SER A 485 1.25 3.13 1.45
C SER A 485 0.94 1.65 1.71
N CYS A 486 1.24 0.76 0.77
CA CYS A 486 1.13 -0.69 0.99
C CYS A 486 1.96 -1.12 2.22
N ASN A 487 3.23 -0.70 2.24
CA ASN A 487 4.16 -0.99 3.32
C ASN A 487 3.72 -0.40 4.67
N ARG A 488 2.94 0.68 4.68
CA ARG A 488 2.41 1.29 5.91
C ARG A 488 1.12 0.67 6.41
N TYR A 489 0.17 0.46 5.53
CA TYR A 489 -1.21 0.12 5.91
C TYR A 489 -1.44 -1.39 5.89
N TYR A 490 -0.86 -2.12 4.93
CA TYR A 490 -1.14 -3.55 4.72
C TYR A 490 -0.14 -4.46 5.43
N MET A 491 1.08 -3.98 5.67
CA MET A 491 2.11 -4.75 6.37
C MET A 491 2.20 -4.35 7.84
N THR A 492 2.14 -5.33 8.74
CA THR A 492 2.28 -5.07 10.18
C THR A 492 3.76 -5.11 10.60
N PRO A 493 4.15 -4.42 11.69
CA PRO A 493 5.46 -4.61 12.32
C PRO A 493 5.79 -6.09 12.62
N GLY A 494 4.79 -6.91 12.93
CA GLY A 494 4.91 -8.37 13.07
C GLY A 494 5.34 -9.07 11.79
N MET A 495 4.68 -8.79 10.67
CA MET A 495 5.04 -9.32 9.35
C MET A 495 6.48 -8.95 8.97
N TYR A 496 6.87 -7.69 9.17
CA TYR A 496 8.25 -7.24 8.90
C TYR A 496 9.30 -7.97 9.74
N ARG A 497 8.99 -8.28 11.01
CA ARG A 497 9.87 -9.07 11.87
C ARG A 497 9.95 -10.54 11.45
N ALA A 498 8.87 -11.08 10.89
CA ALA A 498 8.79 -12.46 10.48
C ALA A 498 9.50 -12.76 9.16
N VAL A 499 9.26 -11.92 8.14
CA VAL A 499 9.69 -12.15 6.76
C VAL A 499 11.21 -12.33 6.64
N ARG A 500 11.64 -13.42 6.01
CA ARG A 500 13.07 -13.72 5.80
C ARG A 500 13.25 -14.70 4.65
N GLY A 501 14.22 -14.43 3.79
CA GLY A 501 14.54 -15.26 2.63
C GLY A 501 15.92 -15.92 2.65
N SER A 502 16.88 -15.31 3.35
CA SER A 502 18.25 -15.79 3.36
C SER A 502 18.85 -15.59 4.74
N ASP A 503 19.40 -16.64 5.35
CA ASP A 503 20.26 -16.53 6.54
C ASP A 503 21.12 -17.78 6.65
N ALA A 504 22.31 -17.63 7.23
CA ALA A 504 23.09 -18.79 7.66
C ALA A 504 22.32 -19.58 8.75
N PRO A 505 22.32 -20.92 8.69
CA PRO A 505 21.68 -21.72 9.71
C PRO A 505 22.46 -21.65 11.03
N THR A 506 21.74 -21.35 12.12
CA THR A 506 22.29 -21.17 13.47
C THR A 506 21.63 -22.09 14.50
N THR A 507 20.55 -22.78 14.09
CA THR A 507 19.77 -23.68 14.92
C THR A 507 19.69 -25.04 14.23
N SER A 508 19.58 -26.11 15.02
CA SER A 508 19.37 -27.45 14.48
C SER A 508 18.03 -27.56 13.76
N TRP A 509 18.01 -28.36 12.69
CA TRP A 509 16.78 -28.81 12.05
C TRP A 509 16.12 -29.90 12.88
N ILE A 510 14.80 -30.00 12.74
CA ILE A 510 14.04 -31.10 13.32
C ILE A 510 14.39 -32.36 12.55
N ASP A 511 14.92 -33.34 13.27
CA ASP A 511 15.47 -34.56 12.70
C ASP A 511 14.61 -35.79 12.93
N GLU A 512 13.51 -35.72 13.67
CA GLU A 512 12.63 -36.86 13.94
C GLU A 512 11.20 -36.61 13.43
N TRP A 513 10.77 -37.41 12.44
CA TRP A 513 9.48 -37.25 11.77
C TRP A 513 8.74 -38.57 11.63
N ASN A 514 7.42 -38.56 11.85
CA ASN A 514 6.55 -39.56 11.25
C ASN A 514 6.26 -39.17 9.81
N ILE A 515 6.21 -40.15 8.91
CA ILE A 515 5.83 -39.94 7.51
C ILE A 515 4.73 -40.94 7.14
N SER A 516 3.74 -40.49 6.37
CA SER A 516 2.72 -41.36 5.76
C SER A 516 3.25 -42.10 4.54
N ASP A 517 2.53 -43.12 4.07
CA ASP A 517 2.81 -43.65 2.73
C ASP A 517 2.53 -42.57 1.64
N PRO A 518 3.26 -42.61 0.51
CA PRO A 518 3.05 -41.68 -0.60
C PRO A 518 1.67 -41.80 -1.22
N ILE A 519 1.09 -40.68 -1.61
CA ILE A 519 -0.21 -40.60 -2.29
C ILE A 519 0.04 -40.16 -3.75
N PRO A 520 -0.19 -41.04 -4.74
CA PRO A 520 -0.01 -40.68 -6.15
C PRO A 520 -1.08 -39.70 -6.62
N PHE A 521 -0.70 -38.76 -7.49
CA PHE A 521 -1.69 -38.02 -8.25
C PHE A 521 -2.37 -38.94 -9.27
N LYS A 522 -3.70 -38.85 -9.35
CA LYS A 522 -4.47 -39.59 -10.33
C LYS A 522 -4.23 -38.96 -11.71
N ASP A 523 -3.86 -39.78 -12.69
CA ASP A 523 -3.68 -39.37 -14.09
C ASP A 523 -2.69 -38.20 -14.27
N ALA A 524 -1.57 -38.16 -13.54
CA ALA A 524 -0.52 -37.17 -13.77
C ALA A 524 0.20 -37.46 -15.10
N PRO A 525 0.03 -36.64 -16.15
CA PRO A 525 0.60 -36.93 -17.45
C PRO A 525 2.10 -36.62 -17.46
N SER A 526 2.83 -37.40 -18.25
CA SER A 526 4.24 -37.16 -18.58
C SER A 526 4.35 -37.24 -20.11
N PRO A 527 4.55 -36.11 -20.82
CA PRO A 527 4.81 -34.75 -20.31
C PRO A 527 3.58 -34.04 -19.72
N MET A 528 3.81 -33.18 -18.71
CA MET A 528 2.77 -32.36 -18.08
C MET A 528 2.52 -31.07 -18.86
N THR A 529 1.25 -30.69 -19.06
CA THR A 529 0.87 -29.38 -19.62
C THR A 529 0.63 -28.34 -18.53
N ASP A 530 0.61 -27.04 -18.88
CA ASP A 530 0.28 -25.96 -17.92
C ASP A 530 -1.13 -26.14 -17.29
N ALA A 531 -2.07 -26.70 -18.04
CA ALA A 531 -3.41 -27.01 -17.56
C ALA A 531 -3.40 -28.16 -16.53
N ASP A 532 -2.55 -29.18 -16.76
CA ASP A 532 -2.34 -30.26 -15.80
C ASP A 532 -1.71 -29.75 -14.53
N PHE A 533 -0.68 -28.91 -14.63
CA PHE A 533 -0.04 -28.27 -13.49
C PHE A 533 -1.06 -27.46 -12.67
N SER A 534 -1.83 -26.59 -13.32
CA SER A 534 -2.89 -25.79 -12.67
C SER A 534 -3.96 -26.64 -11.99
N ARG A 535 -4.31 -27.80 -12.56
CA ARG A 535 -5.23 -28.77 -11.94
C ARG A 535 -4.60 -29.39 -10.69
N LEU A 536 -3.36 -29.87 -10.78
CA LEU A 536 -2.66 -30.52 -9.67
C LEU A 536 -2.44 -29.55 -8.50
N GLN A 537 -2.16 -28.27 -8.77
CA GLN A 537 -2.12 -27.23 -7.73
C GLN A 537 -3.45 -27.17 -6.95
N LYS A 538 -4.59 -27.15 -7.66
CA LYS A 538 -5.94 -27.12 -7.06
C LYS A 538 -6.29 -28.40 -6.30
N GLU A 539 -5.76 -29.55 -6.71
CA GLU A 539 -5.94 -30.83 -6.01
C GLU A 539 -5.12 -30.86 -4.72
N THR A 540 -3.88 -30.38 -4.78
CA THR A 540 -2.91 -30.38 -3.67
C THR A 540 -3.45 -29.60 -2.47
N VAL A 541 -4.03 -28.41 -2.70
CA VAL A 541 -4.61 -27.56 -1.64
C VAL A 541 -5.87 -28.15 -0.99
N LYS A 542 -6.53 -29.11 -1.64
CA LYS A 542 -7.73 -29.80 -1.12
C LYS A 542 -7.41 -31.13 -0.44
N ALA A 543 -6.15 -31.54 -0.42
CA ALA A 543 -5.75 -32.81 0.18
C ALA A 543 -6.04 -32.82 1.68
N ASN A 544 -6.77 -33.83 2.14
CA ASN A 544 -7.00 -34.11 3.55
C ASN A 544 -5.89 -35.06 4.05
N TRP A 545 -5.40 -34.84 5.25
CA TRP A 545 -4.41 -35.75 5.82
C TRP A 545 -5.00 -37.13 6.14
N PRO A 546 -4.23 -38.23 5.99
CA PRO A 546 -4.67 -39.56 6.35
C PRO A 546 -4.69 -39.76 7.88
N MET A 547 -5.71 -40.41 8.44
CA MET A 547 -5.86 -40.52 9.90
C MET A 547 -4.87 -41.50 10.57
N THR A 548 -4.39 -42.57 9.91
CA THR A 548 -3.58 -43.59 10.61
C THR A 548 -2.66 -44.51 9.79
N GLU A 549 -2.68 -44.54 8.46
CA GLU A 549 -1.96 -45.57 7.69
C GLU A 549 -0.52 -45.16 7.28
N GLY A 550 0.43 -46.11 7.33
CA GLY A 550 1.77 -45.97 6.73
C GLY A 550 2.87 -45.32 7.57
N ARG A 551 2.75 -45.26 8.90
CA ARG A 551 3.70 -44.53 9.78
C ARG A 551 5.12 -45.12 9.73
N ARG A 552 6.09 -44.27 9.36
CA ARG A 552 7.52 -44.57 9.49
C ARG A 552 8.20 -43.43 10.22
N VAL A 553 9.00 -43.75 11.23
CA VAL A 553 9.90 -42.78 11.84
C VAL A 553 11.13 -42.67 10.94
N VAL A 554 11.37 -41.47 10.42
CA VAL A 554 12.54 -41.17 9.59
C VAL A 554 13.39 -40.14 10.33
N THR A 555 14.69 -40.41 10.35
CA THR A 555 15.67 -39.45 10.84
C THR A 555 16.23 -38.64 9.68
N ALA A 556 16.23 -37.32 9.80
CA ALA A 556 16.83 -36.44 8.80
C ALA A 556 18.33 -36.69 8.69
N ASP A 557 18.87 -36.71 7.48
CA ASP A 557 20.31 -36.67 7.24
C ASP A 557 20.73 -35.20 7.18
N ASP A 558 21.73 -34.76 7.93
CA ASP A 558 22.14 -33.33 8.03
C ASP A 558 20.94 -32.34 8.05
N GLY A 559 19.88 -32.68 8.79
CA GLY A 559 18.67 -31.85 8.90
C GLY A 559 17.73 -31.82 7.69
N TYR A 560 17.99 -32.60 6.65
CA TYR A 560 17.10 -32.80 5.49
C TYR A 560 16.53 -34.22 5.48
N VAL A 561 15.21 -34.32 5.35
CA VAL A 561 14.50 -35.59 5.19
C VAL A 561 14.50 -35.94 3.71
N ASP A 562 15.34 -36.91 3.34
CA ASP A 562 15.42 -37.46 1.98
C ASP A 562 14.32 -38.50 1.76
N LEU A 563 13.28 -38.10 1.04
CA LEU A 563 12.11 -38.93 0.78
C LEU A 563 12.38 -39.92 -0.36
N GLN A 564 13.27 -39.59 -1.30
CA GLN A 564 13.73 -40.51 -2.33
C GLN A 564 14.45 -41.71 -1.71
N LYS A 565 15.34 -41.48 -0.73
CA LYS A 565 16.01 -42.54 0.05
C LYS A 565 15.03 -43.34 0.92
N THR A 566 13.98 -42.68 1.44
CA THR A 566 12.97 -43.30 2.30
C THR A 566 12.08 -44.27 1.54
N PHE A 567 11.65 -43.91 0.33
CA PHE A 567 10.67 -44.67 -0.44
C PHE A 567 11.30 -45.48 -1.58
N GLY A 568 12.38 -45.01 -2.19
CA GLY A 568 12.95 -45.54 -3.43
C GLY A 568 11.92 -45.49 -4.56
N ASP A 569 11.90 -46.53 -5.39
CA ASP A 569 10.96 -46.67 -6.52
C ASP A 569 9.48 -46.80 -6.11
N ARG A 570 9.19 -46.84 -4.80
CA ARG A 570 7.81 -46.84 -4.28
C ARG A 570 7.17 -45.46 -4.28
N PHE A 571 7.95 -44.37 -4.37
CA PHE A 571 7.36 -43.05 -4.52
C PHE A 571 6.86 -42.89 -5.96
N PRO A 572 5.62 -42.42 -6.17
CA PRO A 572 5.10 -42.17 -7.51
C PRO A 572 5.86 -41.02 -8.16
N LYS A 573 6.01 -41.05 -9.48
CA LYS A 573 6.70 -39.97 -10.21
C LYS A 573 6.11 -38.58 -9.96
N SER A 574 4.80 -38.52 -9.71
CA SER A 574 4.11 -37.31 -9.26
C SER A 574 3.14 -37.68 -8.13
N GLY A 575 3.26 -37.02 -6.99
CA GLY A 575 2.43 -37.27 -5.81
C GLY A 575 2.83 -36.42 -4.62
N TYR A 576 2.27 -36.73 -3.46
CA TYR A 576 2.58 -36.03 -2.21
C TYR A 576 2.62 -37.00 -1.04
N THR A 577 3.26 -36.58 0.05
CA THR A 577 3.23 -37.28 1.33
C THR A 577 3.07 -36.30 2.48
N PHE A 578 2.63 -36.79 3.64
CA PHE A 578 2.55 -36.01 4.87
C PHE A 578 3.63 -36.44 5.84
N ALA A 579 4.26 -35.48 6.50
CA ALA A 579 5.12 -35.71 7.64
C ALA A 579 4.65 -34.88 8.84
N TRP A 580 4.82 -35.41 10.05
CA TRP A 580 4.49 -34.69 11.27
C TRP A 580 5.39 -35.07 12.45
N THR A 581 5.51 -34.12 13.38
CA THR A 581 6.30 -34.22 14.60
C THR A 581 5.63 -33.39 15.70
N TYR A 582 6.04 -33.60 16.95
CA TYR A 582 5.54 -32.85 18.10
C TYR A 582 6.66 -32.00 18.66
N VAL A 583 6.40 -30.71 18.86
CA VAL A 583 7.38 -29.73 19.38
C VAL A 583 6.90 -29.20 20.72
N TYR A 584 7.73 -29.36 21.76
CA TYR A 584 7.47 -28.77 23.06
C TYR A 584 7.92 -27.31 23.11
N SER A 585 7.02 -26.42 23.54
CA SER A 585 7.33 -25.03 23.85
C SER A 585 7.12 -24.73 25.33
N PRO A 586 8.07 -24.09 26.04
CA PRO A 586 7.93 -23.80 27.47
C PRO A 586 6.90 -22.71 27.79
N ARG A 587 6.46 -21.93 26.79
CA ARG A 587 5.52 -20.82 26.92
C ARG A 587 4.77 -20.58 25.62
N ASP A 588 3.70 -19.78 25.69
CA ASP A 588 3.07 -19.20 24.51
C ASP A 588 4.06 -18.23 23.83
N GLN A 589 4.40 -18.46 22.57
CA GLN A 589 5.35 -17.62 21.84
C GLN A 589 5.23 -17.75 20.32
N LYS A 590 5.46 -16.62 19.65
CA LYS A 590 5.67 -16.52 18.20
C LYS A 590 7.13 -16.85 17.90
N ILE A 591 7.36 -17.64 16.85
CA ILE A 591 8.70 -18.03 16.41
C ILE A 591 8.79 -18.03 14.89
N ARG A 592 10.02 -18.02 14.37
CA ARG A 592 10.30 -18.20 12.95
C ARG A 592 10.45 -19.69 12.64
N CYS A 593 9.74 -20.14 11.61
CA CYS A 593 9.80 -21.50 11.08
C CYS A 593 10.43 -21.44 9.68
N TRP A 594 11.69 -21.81 9.58
CA TRP A 594 12.39 -21.98 8.32
C TRP A 594 12.03 -23.33 7.74
N PHE A 595 11.73 -23.36 6.45
CA PHE A 595 11.48 -24.60 5.74
C PHE A 595 12.13 -24.60 4.37
N GLY A 596 12.47 -25.80 3.92
CA GLY A 596 12.81 -26.08 2.54
C GLY A 596 12.02 -27.31 2.10
N ALA A 597 11.58 -27.32 0.86
CA ALA A 597 10.93 -28.47 0.26
C ALA A 597 11.36 -28.56 -1.20
N ASP A 598 11.14 -29.72 -1.77
CA ASP A 598 11.36 -29.97 -3.19
C ASP A 598 10.41 -29.11 -4.04
N ASP A 599 9.25 -29.59 -4.49
CA ASP A 599 8.38 -28.74 -5.30
C ASP A 599 7.48 -27.82 -4.47
N ASN A 600 6.77 -28.37 -3.50
CA ASN A 600 5.75 -27.61 -2.78
C ASN A 600 5.59 -28.10 -1.34
N ALA A 601 5.32 -27.15 -0.45
CA ALA A 601 5.08 -27.41 0.97
C ALA A 601 3.79 -26.74 1.44
N ARG A 602 3.00 -27.49 2.23
CA ARG A 602 1.94 -26.94 3.09
C ARG A 602 2.23 -27.27 4.52
N ILE A 603 2.01 -26.33 5.45
CA ILE A 603 2.40 -26.49 6.86
C ILE A 603 1.21 -26.18 7.76
N TRP A 604 0.99 -27.03 8.76
CA TRP A 604 0.00 -26.83 9.81
C TRP A 604 0.65 -26.87 11.19
N VAL A 605 0.14 -26.02 12.09
CA VAL A 605 0.50 -26.02 13.52
C VAL A 605 -0.76 -26.14 14.34
N ASN A 606 -0.86 -27.20 15.15
CA ASN A 606 -2.07 -27.54 15.93
C ASN A 606 -3.35 -27.54 15.06
N GLY A 607 -3.23 -28.01 13.83
CA GLY A 607 -4.32 -28.06 12.85
C GLY A 607 -4.68 -26.74 12.16
N GLU A 608 -4.07 -25.62 12.53
CA GLU A 608 -4.20 -24.37 11.78
C GLU A 608 -3.21 -24.34 10.62
N GLU A 609 -3.70 -24.14 9.39
CA GLU A 609 -2.85 -23.98 8.21
C GLU A 609 -2.07 -22.67 8.27
N LYS A 610 -0.75 -22.75 8.14
CA LYS A 610 0.18 -21.61 8.17
C LYS A 610 0.85 -21.35 6.84
N VAL A 611 1.07 -22.40 6.04
CA VAL A 611 1.56 -22.30 4.66
C VAL A 611 0.59 -23.08 3.78
N THR A 612 0.00 -22.42 2.80
CA THR A 612 -1.07 -22.97 1.94
C THR A 612 -0.54 -23.68 0.70
N GLY A 613 0.76 -23.58 0.42
CA GLY A 613 1.40 -24.23 -0.73
C GLY A 613 1.12 -23.51 -2.06
N VAL A 614 1.11 -22.17 -2.04
CA VAL A 614 1.03 -21.35 -3.27
C VAL A 614 2.32 -21.41 -4.07
N TYR A 615 3.47 -21.52 -3.39
CA TYR A 615 4.78 -21.56 -4.04
C TYR A 615 5.15 -22.96 -4.53
N TRP A 616 5.61 -23.04 -5.78
CA TRP A 616 6.08 -24.28 -6.40
C TRP A 616 7.50 -24.06 -6.92
N SER A 617 8.50 -24.60 -6.24
CA SER A 617 9.91 -24.43 -6.62
C SER A 617 10.18 -24.99 -8.03
N CYS A 618 9.36 -25.95 -8.47
CA CYS A 618 9.40 -26.54 -9.80
C CYS A 618 9.15 -25.56 -10.96
N THR A 619 8.96 -24.27 -10.70
CA THR A 619 8.83 -23.24 -11.73
C THR A 619 10.00 -22.25 -11.74
N GLY A 620 10.86 -22.25 -10.72
CA GLY A 620 11.88 -21.21 -10.54
C GLY A 620 13.22 -21.72 -9.99
N PHE A 621 13.19 -22.55 -8.95
CA PHE A 621 14.40 -23.06 -8.32
C PHE A 621 15.03 -24.20 -9.13
N GLU A 622 16.34 -24.31 -8.97
CA GLU A 622 17.11 -25.44 -9.45
C GLU A 622 17.03 -26.58 -8.43
N GLU A 623 16.42 -27.71 -8.80
CA GLU A 623 16.18 -28.81 -7.86
C GLU A 623 17.48 -29.21 -7.13
N ALA A 624 17.48 -28.99 -5.81
CA ALA A 624 18.59 -29.24 -4.94
C ALA A 624 18.09 -29.39 -3.51
N ARG A 625 18.94 -29.97 -2.65
CA ARG A 625 18.73 -30.14 -1.21
C ARG A 625 18.74 -28.81 -0.46
N GLU A 626 17.78 -27.94 -0.76
CA GLU A 626 17.74 -26.61 -0.19
C GLU A 626 17.07 -26.64 1.16
N LYS A 627 17.89 -26.51 2.20
CA LYS A 627 17.43 -26.21 3.55
C LYS A 627 17.15 -24.72 3.69
N ASP A 628 16.12 -24.33 4.42
CA ASP A 628 15.86 -22.92 4.75
C ASP A 628 15.64 -22.03 3.51
N GLN A 629 14.85 -22.51 2.55
CA GLN A 629 14.49 -21.74 1.34
C GLN A 629 13.77 -20.45 1.70
N ILE A 630 12.85 -20.52 2.67
CA ILE A 630 12.08 -19.38 3.13
C ILE A 630 11.62 -19.60 4.57
N ALA A 631 11.29 -18.51 5.27
CA ALA A 631 10.75 -18.56 6.61
C ALA A 631 9.31 -18.07 6.69
N THR A 632 8.48 -18.80 7.43
CA THR A 632 7.16 -18.34 7.88
C THR A 632 7.16 -18.05 9.38
N GLN A 633 6.06 -17.49 9.89
CA GLN A 633 5.83 -17.27 11.31
C GLN A 633 4.79 -18.25 11.83
N ILE A 634 5.08 -18.88 12.96
CA ILE A 634 4.14 -19.76 13.65
C ILE A 634 3.99 -19.38 15.12
N PHE A 635 2.84 -19.73 15.68
CA PHE A 635 2.54 -19.56 17.10
C PHE A 635 2.56 -20.91 17.81
N LEU A 636 3.43 -21.08 18.80
CA LEU A 636 3.47 -22.26 19.66
C LEU A 636 2.83 -21.95 21.00
N ARG A 637 1.88 -22.80 21.42
CA ARG A 637 1.30 -22.79 22.76
C ARG A 637 2.27 -23.40 23.76
N LYS A 638 2.20 -22.98 25.01
CA LYS A 638 2.88 -23.67 26.12
C LYS A 638 2.46 -25.14 26.14
N GLY A 639 3.45 -26.03 26.20
CA GLY A 639 3.26 -27.47 26.10
C GLY A 639 3.62 -28.01 24.72
N TRP A 640 3.05 -29.15 24.37
CA TRP A 640 3.33 -29.85 23.12
C TRP A 640 2.42 -29.36 22.00
N ASN A 641 3.02 -29.04 20.86
CA ASN A 641 2.35 -28.58 19.65
C ASN A 641 2.59 -29.62 18.55
N GLU A 642 1.58 -29.88 17.74
CA GLU A 642 1.77 -30.67 16.51
C GLU A 642 2.25 -29.75 15.40
N LEU A 643 3.32 -30.16 14.71
CA LEU A 643 3.80 -29.55 13.49
C LEU A 643 3.70 -30.58 12.37
N ARG A 644 3.02 -30.21 11.29
CA ARG A 644 2.75 -31.09 10.15
C ARG A 644 3.09 -30.40 8.84
N ILE A 645 3.62 -31.15 7.90
CA ILE A 645 3.94 -30.70 6.55
C ILE A 645 3.39 -31.69 5.52
N GLN A 646 2.84 -31.17 4.43
CA GLN A 646 2.61 -31.91 3.18
C GLN A 646 3.72 -31.50 2.21
N VAL A 647 4.41 -32.49 1.64
CA VAL A 647 5.46 -32.27 0.65
C VAL A 647 5.01 -32.91 -0.66
N THR A 648 5.03 -32.13 -1.73
CA THR A 648 4.61 -32.56 -3.07
C THR A 648 5.83 -32.65 -3.97
N ASN A 649 5.78 -33.58 -4.93
CA ASN A 649 6.76 -33.78 -5.99
C ASN A 649 6.04 -34.08 -7.32
N LEU A 650 6.54 -33.54 -8.42
CA LEU A 650 6.02 -33.66 -9.77
C LEU A 650 7.11 -34.06 -10.75
N GLU A 651 6.80 -35.04 -11.60
CA GLU A 651 7.65 -35.40 -12.74
C GLU A 651 7.76 -34.22 -13.74
N ARG A 652 8.97 -33.67 -13.91
CA ARG A 652 9.21 -32.61 -14.89
C ARG A 652 9.50 -33.10 -16.30
N VAL A 653 9.22 -32.20 -17.25
CA VAL A 653 9.64 -32.26 -18.65
C VAL A 653 10.66 -31.15 -18.86
N VAL A 654 11.90 -31.51 -19.21
CA VAL A 654 12.97 -30.53 -19.47
C VAL A 654 12.50 -29.52 -20.54
N PRO A 655 12.44 -28.20 -20.24
CA PRO A 655 12.02 -27.21 -21.23
C PRO A 655 12.99 -27.20 -22.42
N LYS A 656 12.46 -27.33 -23.64
CA LYS A 656 13.25 -27.42 -24.89
C LYS A 656 14.23 -26.25 -25.11
N ASN A 657 14.00 -25.11 -24.46
CA ASN A 657 14.70 -23.86 -24.76
C ASN A 657 15.92 -23.59 -23.87
N LEU A 658 16.18 -24.40 -22.83
CA LEU A 658 17.28 -24.12 -21.87
C LEU A 658 18.54 -24.97 -22.08
N GLY A 659 18.51 -26.06 -22.85
CA GLY A 659 19.69 -26.91 -23.15
C GLY A 659 20.34 -27.61 -21.94
N VAL A 660 20.03 -27.16 -20.72
CA VAL A 660 20.31 -27.71 -19.39
C VAL A 660 19.06 -27.48 -18.52
N PRO A 661 18.79 -28.31 -17.50
CA PRO A 661 17.56 -28.20 -16.71
C PRO A 661 17.42 -26.83 -16.01
N PHE A 662 18.52 -26.28 -15.48
CA PHE A 662 18.59 -24.99 -14.74
C PHE A 662 19.99 -24.36 -14.82
N TRP A 663 20.16 -23.15 -14.26
CA TRP A 663 21.38 -22.35 -14.41
C TRP A 663 22.66 -23.05 -13.90
N TYR A 664 22.65 -23.78 -12.78
CA TYR A 664 23.84 -24.40 -12.18
C TYR A 664 23.94 -25.95 -12.29
N GLY A 665 22.99 -26.63 -12.94
CA GLY A 665 22.93 -28.07 -13.17
C GLY A 665 22.83 -28.99 -11.94
N ARG A 666 22.17 -28.59 -10.85
CA ARG A 666 22.05 -29.45 -9.64
C ARG A 666 21.03 -30.60 -9.85
N PRO A 667 21.22 -31.75 -9.16
CA PRO A 667 20.34 -32.92 -9.29
C PRO A 667 19.08 -32.81 -8.42
N ASP A 668 17.97 -33.29 -8.96
CA ASP A 668 16.69 -33.45 -8.28
C ASP A 668 16.80 -34.23 -6.95
N GLN A 669 16.22 -33.69 -5.87
CA GLN A 669 16.30 -34.28 -4.53
C GLN A 669 15.02 -34.09 -3.71
N PHE A 670 14.06 -34.98 -3.98
CA PHE A 670 12.79 -35.05 -3.27
C PHE A 670 12.94 -35.19 -1.74
N GLY A 671 12.52 -34.14 -1.03
CA GLY A 671 12.58 -34.08 0.42
C GLY A 671 12.14 -32.75 1.02
N PHE A 672 12.43 -32.57 2.30
CA PHE A 672 12.15 -31.32 3.02
C PHE A 672 13.07 -31.13 4.22
N SER A 673 13.09 -29.92 4.76
CA SER A 673 13.66 -29.60 6.07
C SER A 673 12.84 -28.56 6.80
N ILE A 674 12.85 -28.60 8.13
CA ILE A 674 12.29 -27.54 8.98
C ILE A 674 13.26 -27.27 10.13
N ARG A 675 13.51 -25.99 10.43
CA ARG A 675 14.13 -25.56 11.70
C ARG A 675 13.36 -24.40 12.32
N LEU A 676 13.49 -24.29 13.63
CA LEU A 676 12.82 -23.26 14.42
C LEU A 676 13.84 -22.33 15.05
N SER A 677 13.59 -21.02 14.95
CA SER A 677 14.44 -19.99 15.56
C SER A 677 13.60 -18.86 16.16
N ASP A 678 14.23 -18.02 16.96
CA ASP A 678 13.67 -16.70 17.23
C ASP A 678 13.74 -15.81 15.96
N PHE A 679 13.21 -14.59 16.04
CA PHE A 679 13.23 -13.65 14.91
C PHE A 679 14.60 -12.99 14.64
N ASN A 680 15.58 -13.18 15.53
CA ASN A 680 16.98 -12.82 15.31
C ASN A 680 17.79 -13.98 14.73
N ASN A 681 17.11 -15.04 14.26
CA ASN A 681 17.75 -16.27 13.78
C ASN A 681 18.64 -16.91 14.86
N GLY A 682 18.23 -16.89 16.12
CA GLY A 682 18.90 -17.54 17.25
C GLY A 682 18.12 -18.75 17.80
N PRO A 683 18.74 -19.58 18.65
CA PRO A 683 18.09 -20.72 19.29
C PRO A 683 17.01 -20.28 20.29
N VAL A 684 15.89 -21.02 20.32
CA VAL A 684 14.84 -20.81 21.33
C VAL A 684 15.03 -21.80 22.48
N GLY A 685 15.25 -21.29 23.69
CA GLY A 685 15.52 -22.12 24.85
C GLY A 685 14.37 -23.05 25.23
N GLY A 686 14.68 -24.31 25.57
CA GLY A 686 13.72 -25.29 26.09
C GLY A 686 12.88 -26.03 25.05
N PHE A 687 13.22 -25.92 23.76
CA PHE A 687 12.59 -26.69 22.70
C PHE A 687 13.13 -28.13 22.66
N THR A 688 12.20 -29.06 22.52
CA THR A 688 12.46 -30.47 22.20
C THR A 688 11.40 -30.96 21.23
N TRP A 689 11.70 -32.00 20.47
CA TRP A 689 10.74 -32.61 19.57
C TRP A 689 10.78 -34.14 19.66
N SER A 690 9.70 -34.77 19.19
CA SER A 690 9.62 -36.22 19.02
C SER A 690 8.59 -36.56 17.95
N ALA A 691 8.85 -37.60 17.16
CA ALA A 691 7.83 -38.14 16.26
C ALA A 691 6.70 -38.82 17.07
N ALA A 692 6.98 -39.38 18.25
CA ALA A 692 5.93 -39.97 19.06
C ALA A 692 5.06 -38.90 19.73
N PRO A 693 3.72 -38.99 19.66
CA PRO A 693 2.86 -38.11 20.44
C PRO A 693 3.14 -38.33 21.94
N PRO A 694 3.26 -37.25 22.73
CA PRO A 694 3.38 -37.36 24.17
C PRO A 694 2.19 -38.10 24.78
N ARG A 695 2.40 -38.83 25.88
CA ARG A 695 1.33 -39.57 26.55
C ARG A 695 0.21 -38.61 27.00
N GLY A 696 -1.01 -38.86 26.54
CA GLY A 696 -2.19 -38.03 26.87
C GLY A 696 -2.24 -36.71 26.11
N TRP A 697 -1.42 -36.53 25.07
CA TRP A 697 -1.51 -35.37 24.21
C TRP A 697 -2.85 -35.33 23.49
N VAL A 698 -3.46 -34.14 23.51
CA VAL A 698 -4.61 -33.76 22.70
C VAL A 698 -4.21 -32.51 21.92
N PRO A 699 -4.66 -32.36 20.67
CA PRO A 699 -4.47 -31.11 19.93
C PRO A 699 -4.96 -29.92 20.75
N ALA A 700 -4.17 -28.84 20.78
CA ALA A 700 -4.65 -27.61 21.38
C ALA A 700 -5.81 -27.08 20.53
N GLU A 701 -7.00 -26.92 21.12
CA GLU A 701 -8.13 -26.30 20.45
C GLU A 701 -7.79 -24.83 20.11
N PRO A 702 -8.12 -24.34 18.91
CA PRO A 702 -7.99 -22.93 18.59
C PRO A 702 -8.86 -22.11 19.56
N PRO A 703 -8.49 -20.84 19.86
CA PRO A 703 -9.28 -19.99 20.73
C PRO A 703 -10.72 -19.87 20.22
N ALA A 704 -11.71 -20.00 21.12
CA ALA A 704 -13.11 -19.83 20.76
C ALA A 704 -13.35 -18.42 20.18
N ARG A 705 -13.87 -18.36 18.95
CA ARG A 705 -14.17 -17.11 18.22
C ARG A 705 -15.47 -16.48 18.70
N VAL A 706 -16.44 -17.33 19.04
CA VAL A 706 -17.77 -16.98 19.51
C VAL A 706 -18.03 -17.74 20.81
N VAL A 707 -18.51 -17.04 21.83
CA VAL A 707 -18.92 -17.62 23.11
C VAL A 707 -20.37 -17.26 23.34
N ASN A 708 -21.25 -18.25 23.44
CA ASN A 708 -22.71 -18.06 23.60
C ASN A 708 -23.35 -17.14 22.54
N GLY A 709 -22.94 -17.26 21.28
CA GLY A 709 -23.46 -16.43 20.19
C GLY A 709 -22.94 -14.99 20.16
N ILE A 710 -21.95 -14.65 20.99
CA ILE A 710 -21.31 -13.33 21.04
C ILE A 710 -19.83 -13.47 20.70
N ALA A 711 -19.35 -12.64 19.76
CA ALA A 711 -17.94 -12.60 19.40
C ALA A 711 -17.09 -12.08 20.56
N LYS A 712 -15.91 -12.68 20.77
CA LYS A 712 -14.93 -12.15 21.73
C LYS A 712 -14.33 -10.85 21.17
N THR A 713 -14.27 -9.80 21.99
CA THR A 713 -13.66 -8.53 21.58
C THR A 713 -12.22 -8.39 22.08
N PHE A 714 -11.45 -7.55 21.37
CA PHE A 714 -10.05 -7.25 21.58
C PHE A 714 -9.81 -5.74 21.50
N THR A 715 -8.80 -5.25 22.20
CA THR A 715 -8.36 -3.85 22.12
C THR A 715 -7.35 -3.69 21.00
N TRP A 716 -7.67 -2.84 20.00
CA TRP A 716 -6.83 -2.57 18.84
C TRP A 716 -5.40 -2.21 19.23
N GLU A 717 -5.22 -1.34 20.22
CA GLU A 717 -3.89 -0.91 20.69
C GLU A 717 -2.98 -2.07 21.11
N THR A 718 -3.56 -3.19 21.57
CA THR A 718 -2.81 -4.37 22.02
C THR A 718 -2.45 -5.35 20.91
N VAL A 719 -3.15 -5.27 19.77
CA VAL A 719 -3.01 -6.24 18.66
C VAL A 719 -2.51 -5.60 17.37
N LYS A 720 -2.57 -4.27 17.22
CA LYS A 720 -2.30 -3.54 15.97
C LYS A 720 -0.97 -3.89 15.29
N ASP A 721 0.05 -4.24 16.08
CA ASP A 721 1.39 -4.50 15.59
C ASP A 721 1.54 -5.89 14.95
N ASP A 722 0.61 -6.83 15.19
CA ASP A 722 0.67 -8.20 14.65
C ASP A 722 -0.71 -8.89 14.64
N TYR A 723 -1.75 -8.13 14.25
CA TYR A 723 -3.14 -8.53 14.43
C TYR A 723 -3.52 -9.78 13.63
N THR A 724 -2.83 -10.09 12.53
CA THR A 724 -3.05 -11.33 11.75
C THR A 724 -2.64 -12.60 12.49
N GLN A 725 -1.82 -12.47 13.55
CA GLN A 725 -1.46 -13.56 14.46
C GLN A 725 -2.21 -13.49 15.79
N ASP A 726 -2.57 -12.28 16.25
CA ASP A 726 -3.18 -12.06 17.56
C ASP A 726 -4.71 -12.12 17.56
N LEU A 727 -5.34 -11.95 16.39
CA LEU A 727 -6.79 -12.00 16.22
C LEU A 727 -7.26 -13.25 15.49
N PRO A 728 -8.52 -13.68 15.71
CA PRO A 728 -9.13 -14.72 14.91
C PRO A 728 -9.27 -14.31 13.44
N HIS A 729 -8.91 -15.22 12.53
CA HIS A 729 -9.33 -15.18 11.14
C HIS A 729 -10.79 -15.65 11.02
N LEU A 730 -11.73 -14.74 10.81
CA LEU A 730 -13.15 -15.02 10.68
C LEU A 730 -13.47 -15.64 9.32
N THR A 731 -14.42 -16.57 9.31
CA THR A 731 -14.99 -17.19 8.11
C THR A 731 -16.40 -16.65 7.84
N GLN A 732 -16.96 -16.92 6.66
CA GLN A 732 -18.36 -16.60 6.37
C GLN A 732 -19.30 -17.25 7.39
N SER A 733 -19.02 -18.50 7.80
CA SER A 733 -19.78 -19.20 8.82
C SER A 733 -19.69 -18.52 10.19
N ASP A 734 -18.54 -17.94 10.55
CA ASP A 734 -18.44 -17.12 11.77
C ASP A 734 -19.31 -15.88 11.68
N LEU A 735 -19.31 -15.17 10.53
CA LEU A 735 -20.17 -14.00 10.32
C LEU A 735 -21.66 -14.36 10.37
N GLN A 736 -22.07 -15.49 9.78
CA GLN A 736 -23.44 -16.01 9.87
C GLN A 736 -23.83 -16.34 11.32
N ALA A 737 -22.93 -16.96 12.09
CA ALA A 737 -23.16 -17.30 13.48
C ALA A 737 -23.27 -16.06 14.39
N ILE A 738 -22.47 -15.02 14.13
CA ILE A 738 -22.49 -13.75 14.86
C ILE A 738 -23.77 -12.96 14.54
N THR A 739 -24.13 -12.87 13.26
CA THR A 739 -25.23 -12.02 12.80
C THR A 739 -26.60 -12.68 12.86
N GLY A 740 -26.65 -14.01 12.84
CA GLY A 740 -27.89 -14.79 12.67
C GLY A 740 -28.39 -14.86 11.22
N TYR A 741 -27.80 -14.12 10.28
CA TYR A 741 -28.19 -14.12 8.88
C TYR A 741 -27.71 -15.37 8.16
N GLN A 742 -28.56 -16.39 8.07
CA GLN A 742 -28.23 -17.66 7.39
C GLN A 742 -27.91 -17.49 5.90
N ALA A 743 -28.51 -16.47 5.26
CA ALA A 743 -28.26 -16.12 3.85
C ALA A 743 -27.06 -15.18 3.66
N LEU A 744 -26.29 -14.85 4.71
CA LEU A 744 -25.13 -13.97 4.57
C LEU A 744 -24.09 -14.66 3.69
N SER A 745 -23.71 -13.97 2.60
CA SER A 745 -22.65 -14.37 1.69
C SER A 745 -21.74 -13.19 1.39
N VAL A 746 -20.47 -13.49 1.12
CA VAL A 746 -19.46 -12.49 0.72
C VAL A 746 -18.86 -12.91 -0.61
N ASP A 747 -18.86 -12.00 -1.59
CA ASP A 747 -18.23 -12.23 -2.89
C ASP A 747 -16.78 -11.73 -2.93
N ASP A 748 -16.11 -11.93 -4.07
CA ASP A 748 -14.74 -11.50 -4.34
C ASP A 748 -14.56 -9.96 -4.43
N THR A 749 -15.67 -9.23 -4.40
CA THR A 749 -15.72 -7.76 -4.39
C THR A 749 -15.90 -7.19 -2.99
N MET A 750 -15.98 -8.03 -1.96
CA MET A 750 -16.31 -7.64 -0.58
C MET A 750 -17.71 -7.00 -0.46
N LEU A 751 -18.68 -7.49 -1.25
CA LEU A 751 -20.10 -7.22 -1.03
C LEU A 751 -20.65 -8.24 -0.02
N PHE A 752 -21.12 -7.76 1.12
CA PHE A 752 -21.71 -8.58 2.17
C PHE A 752 -23.22 -8.68 1.97
N SER A 753 -23.66 -9.58 1.10
CA SER A 753 -25.09 -9.77 0.80
C SER A 753 -25.81 -10.47 1.94
N THR A 754 -27.01 -10.01 2.26
CA THR A 754 -27.92 -10.64 3.23
C THR A 754 -29.30 -10.84 2.59
N SER A 755 -30.26 -11.45 3.30
CA SER A 755 -31.65 -11.50 2.82
C SER A 755 -32.33 -10.14 2.72
N GLU A 756 -31.75 -9.09 3.30
CA GLU A 756 -32.35 -7.74 3.41
C GLU A 756 -31.59 -6.67 2.61
N THR A 757 -30.41 -7.00 2.06
CA THR A 757 -29.50 -6.04 1.42
C THR A 757 -29.23 -6.42 -0.05
N PRO A 758 -28.63 -5.52 -0.87
CA PRO A 758 -28.43 -5.74 -2.30
C PRO A 758 -27.59 -7.00 -2.58
N ALA A 759 -27.96 -7.70 -3.66
CA ALA A 759 -27.26 -8.88 -4.18
C ALA A 759 -26.29 -8.54 -5.32
N THR A 760 -26.07 -7.27 -5.63
CA THR A 760 -25.21 -6.85 -6.75
C THR A 760 -24.42 -5.59 -6.36
N PRO A 761 -23.10 -5.56 -6.57
CA PRO A 761 -22.28 -4.39 -6.29
C PRO A 761 -22.65 -3.20 -7.18
N ASP A 762 -22.71 -1.98 -6.63
CA ASP A 762 -22.82 -0.73 -7.40
C ASP A 762 -21.51 0.08 -7.29
N PRO A 763 -20.68 0.16 -8.33
CA PRO A 763 -19.43 0.91 -8.30
C PRO A 763 -19.62 2.44 -8.26
N LYS A 764 -20.87 2.93 -8.36
CA LYS A 764 -21.25 4.33 -8.20
C LYS A 764 -21.89 4.62 -6.84
N SER A 765 -22.15 3.59 -6.02
CA SER A 765 -22.50 3.81 -4.61
C SER A 765 -21.34 4.51 -3.91
N VAL A 766 -21.73 5.41 -3.03
CA VAL A 766 -20.84 6.15 -2.12
C VAL A 766 -21.44 6.25 -0.73
N GLN A 767 -22.46 5.42 -0.47
CA GLN A 767 -23.18 5.43 0.79
C GLN A 767 -22.48 4.50 1.76
N LEU A 768 -22.57 4.78 3.06
CA LEU A 768 -22.17 3.79 4.05
C LEU A 768 -23.18 2.62 4.02
N ASP A 769 -22.82 1.55 3.32
CA ASP A 769 -23.65 0.37 3.11
C ASP A 769 -22.86 -0.93 3.35
N ASN A 770 -23.35 -2.06 2.85
CA ASN A 770 -22.77 -3.39 3.02
C ASN A 770 -21.74 -3.76 1.93
N GLN A 771 -21.21 -2.79 1.18
CA GLN A 771 -20.23 -3.00 0.12
C GLN A 771 -18.93 -2.25 0.41
N LEU A 772 -17.79 -2.90 0.17
CA LEU A 772 -16.50 -2.22 0.03
C LEU A 772 -16.16 -2.10 -1.45
N ASN A 773 -16.24 -0.90 -2.02
CA ASN A 773 -15.88 -0.72 -3.42
C ASN A 773 -14.34 -0.79 -3.64
N TRP A 774 -13.88 -2.01 -3.93
CA TRP A 774 -12.47 -2.36 -4.20
C TRP A 774 -12.20 -2.64 -5.70
N PHE A 775 -13.05 -2.15 -6.61
CA PHE A 775 -12.84 -2.29 -8.05
C PHE A 775 -11.70 -1.36 -8.53
N PHE A 776 -10.45 -1.81 -8.37
CA PHE A 776 -9.20 -1.20 -8.87
C PHE A 776 -8.79 0.16 -8.28
N SER A 777 -9.71 0.93 -7.71
CA SER A 777 -9.42 2.19 -6.98
C SER A 777 -10.45 2.42 -5.87
N PRO A 778 -10.05 2.65 -4.60
CA PRO A 778 -10.98 2.79 -3.47
C PRO A 778 -11.91 4.00 -3.58
N LYS A 779 -13.24 3.78 -3.65
CA LYS A 779 -14.26 4.82 -3.34
C LYS A 779 -14.70 4.81 -1.88
N GLU A 780 -14.64 3.64 -1.27
CA GLU A 780 -15.18 3.32 0.05
C GLU A 780 -14.15 2.48 0.81
N MET A 781 -13.89 2.87 2.04
CA MET A 781 -12.96 2.22 2.96
C MET A 781 -13.66 1.52 4.13
N ILE A 782 -14.98 1.70 4.25
CA ILE A 782 -15.82 1.16 5.32
C ILE A 782 -17.09 0.56 4.72
N ALA A 783 -17.40 -0.68 5.12
CA ALA A 783 -18.74 -1.26 4.96
C ALA A 783 -19.33 -1.62 6.31
N THR A 784 -20.65 -1.80 6.36
CA THR A 784 -21.37 -2.18 7.57
C THR A 784 -22.53 -3.12 7.33
N ILE A 785 -22.75 -4.02 8.29
CA ILE A 785 -23.96 -4.85 8.39
C ILE A 785 -24.60 -4.59 9.76
N ARG A 786 -25.82 -4.08 9.75
CA ARG A 786 -26.65 -3.94 10.94
C ARG A 786 -27.37 -5.24 11.26
N TYR A 787 -27.35 -5.66 12.52
CA TYR A 787 -27.96 -6.92 12.96
C TYR A 787 -28.48 -6.86 14.40
N GLN A 788 -29.27 -7.87 14.78
CA GLN A 788 -29.65 -8.11 16.16
C GLN A 788 -28.76 -9.22 16.74
N ARG A 789 -27.97 -8.87 17.76
CA ARG A 789 -27.08 -9.80 18.45
C ARG A 789 -27.86 -10.82 19.29
N ALA A 790 -27.23 -11.95 19.63
CA ALA A 790 -27.84 -13.03 20.42
C ALA A 790 -28.46 -12.60 21.77
N ASP A 791 -28.01 -11.49 22.36
CA ASP A 791 -28.57 -10.90 23.58
C ASP A 791 -29.72 -9.90 23.32
N GLY A 792 -30.18 -9.78 22.07
CA GLY A 792 -31.24 -8.90 21.63
C GLY A 792 -30.80 -7.47 21.30
N ALA A 793 -29.53 -7.12 21.53
CA ALA A 793 -29.01 -5.78 21.27
C ALA A 793 -28.85 -5.51 19.77
N ARG A 794 -29.18 -4.28 19.32
CA ARG A 794 -28.86 -3.84 17.95
C ARG A 794 -27.38 -3.49 17.86
N ARG A 795 -26.67 -4.14 16.95
CA ARG A 795 -25.25 -3.97 16.68
C ARG A 795 -25.00 -3.72 15.19
N ASP A 796 -23.81 -3.23 14.90
CA ASP A 796 -23.29 -2.95 13.57
C ASP A 796 -21.93 -3.65 13.45
N LEU A 797 -21.83 -4.65 12.58
CA LEU A 797 -20.52 -5.11 12.11
C LEU A 797 -19.96 -4.04 11.18
N VAL A 798 -18.75 -3.60 11.44
CA VAL A 798 -18.02 -2.63 10.62
C VAL A 798 -16.80 -3.32 10.05
N PHE A 799 -16.68 -3.29 8.73
CA PHE A 799 -15.57 -3.84 7.97
C PHE A 799 -14.70 -2.68 7.53
N LEU A 800 -13.48 -2.64 8.03
CA LEU A 800 -12.54 -1.57 7.75
C LEU A 800 -11.48 -2.07 6.77
N ARG A 801 -11.13 -1.22 5.81
CA ARG A 801 -9.91 -1.38 5.03
C ARG A 801 -8.67 -0.91 5.81
N PRO A 802 -7.48 -1.44 5.50
CA PRO A 802 -6.25 -1.08 6.22
C PRO A 802 -5.94 0.41 6.28
N GLU A 803 -6.22 1.17 5.22
CA GLU A 803 -6.01 2.64 5.19
C GLU A 803 -6.89 3.39 6.20
N MET A 804 -8.01 2.79 6.64
CA MET A 804 -9.00 3.43 7.50
C MET A 804 -8.84 3.08 8.98
N TYR A 805 -8.00 2.10 9.34
CA TYR A 805 -7.87 1.65 10.74
C TYR A 805 -7.55 2.80 11.69
N GLU A 806 -6.51 3.58 11.36
CA GLU A 806 -6.04 4.69 12.19
C GLU A 806 -7.08 5.81 12.29
N ALA A 807 -7.64 6.23 11.15
CA ALA A 807 -8.65 7.29 11.12
C ALA A 807 -9.95 6.89 11.84
N PHE A 808 -10.46 5.67 11.63
CA PHE A 808 -11.66 5.20 12.31
C PHE A 808 -11.46 5.17 13.84
N PHE A 809 -10.40 4.53 14.33
CA PHE A 809 -10.20 4.43 15.78
C PHE A 809 -9.82 5.76 16.45
N ALA A 810 -9.23 6.71 15.71
CA ALA A 810 -8.90 8.03 16.24
C ALA A 810 -10.08 9.03 16.19
N LEU A 811 -10.97 8.93 15.19
CA LEU A 811 -11.91 10.00 14.85
C LEU A 811 -13.39 9.60 14.95
N ALA A 812 -13.72 8.30 14.90
CA ALA A 812 -15.11 7.85 14.91
C ALA A 812 -15.78 8.13 16.27
N LYS A 813 -16.94 8.81 16.25
CA LYS A 813 -17.62 9.19 17.49
C LYS A 813 -18.24 7.99 18.18
N VAL A 814 -18.04 7.91 19.49
CA VAL A 814 -18.82 7.02 20.35
C VAL A 814 -20.10 7.74 20.75
N GLY A 815 -21.18 7.46 20.01
CA GLY A 815 -22.50 8.06 20.23
C GLY A 815 -23.18 7.55 21.50
N ARG A 816 -24.26 8.25 21.91
CA ARG A 816 -25.04 7.90 23.11
C ARG A 816 -25.57 6.47 23.07
N ASP A 817 -26.06 6.00 21.92
CA ASP A 817 -26.55 4.63 21.74
C ASP A 817 -25.45 3.60 22.06
N ALA A 818 -24.22 3.84 21.61
CA ALA A 818 -23.07 2.98 21.90
C ALA A 818 -22.74 2.99 23.40
N GLN A 819 -22.71 4.18 24.01
CA GLN A 819 -22.45 4.36 25.45
C GLN A 819 -23.47 3.63 26.33
N THR A 820 -24.76 3.65 25.96
CA THR A 820 -25.80 2.92 26.71
C THR A 820 -25.61 1.41 26.68
N GLN A 821 -24.88 0.89 25.69
CA GLN A 821 -24.52 -0.52 25.58
C GLN A 821 -23.09 -0.80 26.09
N GLY A 822 -22.52 0.11 26.88
CA GLY A 822 -21.21 -0.07 27.53
C GLY A 822 -20.00 0.21 26.64
N ILE A 823 -20.19 0.66 25.40
CA ILE A 823 -19.09 0.97 24.49
C ILE A 823 -18.53 2.36 24.82
N THR A 824 -17.27 2.40 25.25
CA THR A 824 -16.54 3.65 25.54
C THR A 824 -15.56 4.02 24.43
N ARG A 825 -15.06 3.03 23.68
CA ARG A 825 -14.19 3.18 22.50
C ARG A 825 -14.52 2.12 21.47
N HIS A 826 -14.62 2.50 20.20
CA HIS A 826 -14.73 1.55 19.09
C HIS A 826 -13.48 0.67 18.96
N ALA A 827 -12.32 1.19 19.36
CA ALA A 827 -11.05 0.46 19.39
C ALA A 827 -11.04 -0.76 20.34
N ASP A 828 -11.99 -0.87 21.27
CA ASP A 828 -12.12 -2.02 22.17
C ASP A 828 -13.13 -3.06 21.68
N GLN A 829 -13.66 -2.90 20.47
CA GLN A 829 -14.72 -3.72 19.90
C GLN A 829 -14.25 -4.54 18.69
N VAL A 830 -12.94 -4.69 18.49
CA VAL A 830 -12.38 -5.50 17.41
C VAL A 830 -12.67 -6.97 17.70
N ILE A 831 -13.16 -7.74 16.71
CA ILE A 831 -13.50 -9.16 16.92
C ILE A 831 -12.64 -10.12 16.10
N GLY A 832 -11.97 -9.62 15.06
CA GLY A 832 -11.18 -10.44 14.15
C GLY A 832 -10.85 -9.71 12.87
N PHE A 833 -10.29 -10.44 11.91
CA PHE A 833 -10.15 -10.00 10.53
C PHE A 833 -10.81 -11.02 9.59
N PHE A 834 -11.17 -10.59 8.41
CA PHE A 834 -11.77 -11.43 7.38
C PHE A 834 -10.96 -11.27 6.09
N THR A 835 -10.77 -12.36 5.34
CA THR A 835 -10.12 -12.29 4.03
C THR A 835 -11.01 -12.86 2.92
N VAL A 836 -10.80 -12.34 1.72
CA VAL A 836 -11.44 -12.84 0.50
C VAL A 836 -10.34 -13.15 -0.54
N PRO A 837 -10.33 -14.36 -1.13
CA PRO A 837 -9.37 -14.70 -2.18
C PRO A 837 -9.51 -13.78 -3.38
N ARG A 838 -8.39 -13.25 -3.87
CA ARG A 838 -8.35 -12.46 -5.11
C ARG A 838 -7.02 -12.65 -5.83
N GLU A 839 -7.04 -12.49 -7.14
CA GLU A 839 -5.84 -12.63 -7.98
C GLU A 839 -4.77 -11.57 -7.65
N ASP A 840 -5.19 -10.34 -7.34
CA ASP A 840 -4.32 -9.21 -7.03
C ASP A 840 -3.75 -9.23 -5.58
N SER A 841 -4.19 -10.17 -4.75
CA SER A 841 -3.68 -10.39 -3.39
C SER A 841 -3.70 -11.90 -3.10
N PRO A 842 -2.60 -12.63 -3.39
CA PRO A 842 -2.58 -14.09 -3.35
C PRO A 842 -2.93 -14.72 -1.99
N ASN A 843 -2.66 -14.01 -0.89
CA ASN A 843 -3.05 -14.41 0.47
C ASN A 843 -4.39 -13.76 0.93
N GLY A 844 -5.22 -13.34 -0.03
CA GLY A 844 -6.53 -12.72 0.14
C GLY A 844 -6.47 -11.24 0.52
N ARG A 845 -7.44 -10.44 0.07
CA ARG A 845 -7.63 -9.06 0.58
C ARG A 845 -8.17 -9.12 2.00
N ILE A 846 -7.68 -8.25 2.87
CA ILE A 846 -8.02 -8.25 4.31
C ILE A 846 -8.90 -7.06 4.70
N VAL A 847 -9.83 -7.31 5.62
CA VAL A 847 -10.57 -6.29 6.35
C VAL A 847 -10.56 -6.58 7.83
N LEU A 848 -10.45 -5.55 8.65
CA LEU A 848 -10.64 -5.66 10.10
C LEU A 848 -12.12 -5.58 10.43
N VAL A 849 -12.58 -6.43 11.36
CA VAL A 849 -14.01 -6.50 11.73
C VAL A 849 -14.21 -6.00 13.16
N VAL A 850 -15.15 -5.06 13.31
CA VAL A 850 -15.50 -4.42 14.59
C VAL A 850 -16.99 -4.63 14.87
N ASP A 851 -17.35 -5.16 16.04
CA ASP A 851 -18.74 -5.32 16.49
C ASP A 851 -19.15 -4.15 17.39
N THR A 852 -19.74 -3.10 16.81
CA THR A 852 -20.00 -1.84 17.52
C THR A 852 -21.43 -1.32 17.31
N VAL A 853 -21.68 -0.05 17.65
CA VAL A 853 -22.95 0.65 17.47
C VAL A 853 -22.68 2.02 16.84
N LEU A 854 -23.20 2.23 15.63
CA LEU A 854 -23.07 3.47 14.84
C LEU A 854 -24.26 4.43 15.06
N GLY A 855 -25.24 4.04 15.88
CA GLY A 855 -26.42 4.83 16.23
C GLY A 855 -27.68 4.43 15.48
N SER A 856 -28.83 5.00 15.86
CA SER A 856 -30.14 4.62 15.30
C SER A 856 -30.29 4.77 13.79
N LYS A 857 -29.56 5.70 13.17
CA LYS A 857 -29.50 5.88 11.71
C LYS A 857 -28.04 5.84 11.29
N LEU A 858 -27.76 5.11 10.22
CA LEU A 858 -26.46 5.18 9.58
C LEU A 858 -26.28 6.57 8.95
N PRO A 859 -25.05 7.11 8.93
CA PRO A 859 -24.75 8.30 8.12
C PRO A 859 -24.97 8.04 6.63
N VAL A 860 -24.95 9.12 5.85
CA VAL A 860 -25.08 9.03 4.39
C VAL A 860 -23.81 8.46 3.79
N ASP A 861 -22.65 9.03 4.11
CA ASP A 861 -21.34 8.57 3.63
C ASP A 861 -20.47 8.09 4.81
N GLU A 862 -19.42 7.31 4.51
CA GLU A 862 -18.48 6.82 5.53
C GLU A 862 -17.73 7.95 6.27
N GLU A 863 -17.40 9.07 5.60
CA GLU A 863 -16.62 10.13 6.25
C GLU A 863 -17.42 10.88 7.32
N ASP A 864 -18.76 10.78 7.29
CA ASP A 864 -19.63 11.33 8.32
C ASP A 864 -19.57 10.53 9.64
N LEU A 865 -19.02 9.30 9.62
CA LEU A 865 -18.66 8.57 10.84
C LEU A 865 -17.52 9.27 11.58
N LEU A 866 -16.63 9.93 10.83
CA LEU A 866 -15.43 10.56 11.35
C LEU A 866 -15.74 11.96 11.87
N SER A 867 -14.97 12.41 12.85
CA SER A 867 -15.20 13.70 13.46
C SER A 867 -13.96 14.43 13.93
N LEU A 868 -14.14 15.73 14.14
CA LEU A 868 -13.13 16.68 14.60
C LEU A 868 -13.41 17.23 15.99
#